data_AF-Q2A720-F1
#
_entry.id   AF-Q2A720-F1
#
_cell.length_a   1.000
_cell.length_b   1.000
_cell.length_c   1.000
_cell.angle_alpha   90.00
_cell.angle_beta   90.00
_cell.angle_gamma   90.00
#
_symmetry.space_group_name_H-M   'P 1'
#
loop_
_entity.id
_entity.type
_entity.pdbx_description
1 polymer ?
#
loop_
_entity_poly.entity_id
_entity_poly.type
_entity_poly.pdbx_seq_one_letter_code
_entity_poly.pdbx_strand_id
1 'polypeptide(L)'
;MCQHGGPQSYPTYANAEPRPVRSGLIRSVHERRLEEFVGGQFGDYNLASVLFEGRTDDDKHVSIQSWTPKAGTKPTFDEAKRQTYTKAKKGIKFGPSWTNHWLKLKLNVPKEWVKKEWVQLEFDPGCEAMIYNEDGLPLQGITGGYEDKRRVDFPLKPEYRNGVLFYIEVTANGMFGLPADGTGDPDPNRYFELESCDIVVKRAEAWKLLWDFELLQGCVKNLGRDTELQNRALWVANQIQNTFRKADLDSIPRCRKLAQEILGKNWEDKVDSIYDQDVVEGREDVRIWSLGHSHIDSAWLWPYSATQQKVARSWSTQMDLMDRYPEHRFTASTAQQYQWLETLYPDLFKKLKGYVKDGRFQPIGGSWVECDANMPSGEAFARQFLYGQRYFLSRFGKRCDIFWLPDTFGYNAQIPQLARQSGCDYFFTQKLSWNNINRFPHNTVMWVGLDGTQIIVHMTPVNNYDSKCSVEEIVRGIKNNQDIWVQPHALMLYGFGDGGGGPSEVMVERLRRARAANNNGFKDMPRVHCGRSAKDFFEHVREVTENGRRLSTWSGEIYLEFHRGVYTSHGSIKQWNRRFEAFMQKLEWLATLASIKASGYRYPKEEIDAIWEPLLLNQFHDCLPGSSIRKVYDDLEEMYADMAVKGQKLWRQALNALGVGGEVVGASKSAYAAINTLDLPRRELVEVELGSSMPRAEAIVLSHQSMQLCRAGQSALLLLEDPTGRGQATVVDNQSVSLQDSQTVKAEQLDHNSFLLQSPAIAVKVSKGRITSIYDRLADRELIEGGRTAGLAISEDYPPQFDNWETELYSLDTEEEITFTNVRIAETGPWRASLVLEAKFSKSTVQINIVLDAVPATPLLKGDDARPLLRFDTQIDWWEKHCFLRFSIPTRLRSDSASYETQFGITKRPTTRNTSWEAAKFEVCGHRFADLSEEDYGLSLLTESKYGYSVEGGLMRLSLLKAGTYPDAHEDEGLHRFAFALYPHVGGVGRGKVVQVARAFNVRYDMDYGRQYQVDISTLERSSTATVSADLQMPISIVDTTRAGVVIDTIKRAEEDFEYYGQKPKDPESFSIIVRLYESLGAHAKPTIKIGLPVKSTAITNLLEDVDEDKSRDLGLGTYSDEEDTTYVQLELNPFEIKTFKITL
;
A
#
# COMPACT_ATOMS: atom_id res chain seq x y z
N MET A 1 -66.46 17.45 20.62
CA MET A 1 -67.41 16.44 21.09
C MET A 1 -67.05 15.13 20.42
N CYS A 2 -66.34 14.24 21.12
CA CYS A 2 -65.95 12.94 20.62
C CYS A 2 -66.97 11.91 21.13
N GLN A 3 -67.75 11.32 20.22
CA GLN A 3 -68.46 10.08 20.54
C GLN A 3 -67.43 8.96 20.57
N HIS A 4 -67.24 8.37 21.74
CA HIS A 4 -66.62 7.06 21.90
C HIS A 4 -67.53 6.03 21.21
N GLY A 5 -67.18 5.65 19.98
CA GLY A 5 -67.78 4.52 19.29
C GLY A 5 -67.29 3.21 19.92
N GLY A 6 -68.21 2.35 20.33
CA GLY A 6 -67.92 0.95 20.66
C GLY A 6 -67.35 0.18 19.46
N PRO A 7 -67.03 -1.12 19.61
CA PRO A 7 -66.46 -1.91 18.52
C PRO A 7 -67.36 -1.83 17.28
N GLN A 8 -66.85 -1.30 16.18
CA GLN A 8 -67.55 -1.29 14.90
C GLN A 8 -67.85 -2.74 14.52
N SER A 9 -69.13 -3.11 14.57
CA SER A 9 -69.63 -4.38 14.03
C SER A 9 -69.37 -4.41 12.54
N TYR A 10 -68.93 -5.56 12.00
CA TYR A 10 -68.79 -5.78 10.56
C TYR A 10 -70.05 -5.29 9.82
N PRO A 11 -69.93 -4.34 8.88
CA PRO A 11 -71.08 -3.69 8.27
C PRO A 11 -71.91 -4.70 7.48
N THR A 12 -73.20 -4.80 7.79
CA THR A 12 -74.12 -5.72 7.09
C THR A 12 -74.34 -5.31 5.64
N TYR A 13 -74.16 -4.03 5.31
CA TYR A 13 -74.30 -3.50 3.96
C TYR A 13 -73.09 -2.65 3.56
N ALA A 14 -72.58 -2.85 2.34
CA ALA A 14 -71.41 -2.12 1.82
C ALA A 14 -71.65 -0.61 1.66
N ASN A 15 -72.91 -0.16 1.57
CA ASN A 15 -73.30 1.25 1.50
C ASN A 15 -73.41 1.93 2.88
N ALA A 16 -73.33 1.16 3.97
CA ALA A 16 -73.30 1.69 5.33
C ALA A 16 -71.90 2.21 5.71
N GLU A 17 -70.88 1.89 4.91
CA GLU A 17 -69.54 2.46 5.05
C GLU A 17 -69.51 3.90 4.52
N PRO A 18 -69.01 4.89 5.29
CA PRO A 18 -68.94 6.30 4.88
C PRO A 18 -68.08 6.55 3.62
N ARG A 19 -67.26 5.57 3.23
CA ARG A 19 -66.45 5.59 2.02
C ARG A 19 -66.61 4.26 1.27
N PRO A 20 -66.93 4.27 -0.04
CA PRO A 20 -66.94 3.04 -0.83
C PRO A 20 -65.54 2.42 -0.86
N VAL A 21 -65.47 1.11 -0.62
CA VAL A 21 -64.23 0.33 -0.76
C VAL A 21 -63.81 0.36 -2.23
N ARG A 22 -62.76 1.13 -2.54
CA ARG A 22 -62.19 1.21 -3.90
C ARG A 22 -61.35 -0.03 -4.18
N SER A 23 -60.98 -0.24 -5.45
CA SER A 23 -60.04 -1.30 -5.84
C SER A 23 -58.83 -1.31 -4.91
N GLY A 24 -58.28 -2.49 -4.63
CA GLY A 24 -57.12 -2.67 -3.76
C GLY A 24 -55.89 -1.84 -4.17
N LEU A 25 -54.83 -1.94 -3.38
CA LEU A 25 -53.59 -1.17 -3.54
C LEU A 25 -53.03 -1.31 -4.97
N ILE A 26 -53.15 -0.26 -5.80
CA ILE A 26 -52.49 -0.20 -7.11
C ILE A 26 -51.01 0.05 -6.87
N ARG A 27 -50.24 -1.03 -6.86
CA ARG A 27 -48.85 -1.07 -6.41
C ARG A 27 -47.97 0.01 -7.03
N SER A 28 -47.98 0.16 -8.36
CA SER A 28 -47.17 1.15 -9.09
C SER A 28 -47.47 2.61 -8.71
N VAL A 29 -48.69 2.90 -8.27
CA VAL A 29 -49.07 4.25 -7.81
C VAL A 29 -48.57 4.47 -6.38
N HIS A 30 -48.72 3.46 -5.52
CA HIS A 30 -48.35 3.55 -4.11
C HIS A 30 -46.83 3.54 -3.90
N GLU A 31 -46.07 2.81 -4.73
CA GLU A 31 -44.60 2.81 -4.71
C GLU A 31 -44.05 4.18 -5.12
N ARG A 32 -44.53 4.76 -6.24
CA ARG A 32 -44.12 6.11 -6.68
C ARG A 32 -44.43 7.19 -5.66
N ARG A 33 -45.56 7.08 -4.95
CA ARG A 33 -45.96 8.04 -3.93
C ARG A 33 -44.95 8.16 -2.78
N LEU A 34 -44.20 7.10 -2.45
CA LEU A 34 -43.29 7.11 -1.31
C LEU A 34 -42.16 8.14 -1.47
N GLU A 35 -41.73 8.41 -2.71
CA GLU A 35 -40.63 9.33 -3.01
C GLU A 35 -40.95 10.78 -2.67
N GLU A 36 -42.24 11.12 -2.53
CA GLU A 36 -42.72 12.48 -2.26
C GLU A 36 -42.95 12.77 -0.77
N PHE A 37 -42.64 11.84 0.15
CA PHE A 37 -42.86 12.08 1.58
C PHE A 37 -41.74 12.85 2.26
N VAL A 38 -40.52 12.73 1.74
CA VAL A 38 -39.31 13.35 2.27
C VAL A 38 -38.68 14.12 1.12
N GLY A 39 -38.93 15.44 1.05
CA GLY A 39 -38.44 16.28 -0.04
C GLY A 39 -39.30 16.20 -1.31
N GLY A 40 -38.69 16.05 -2.49
CA GLY A 40 -39.42 15.98 -3.76
C GLY A 40 -40.20 17.26 -4.11
N GLN A 41 -41.19 17.14 -4.99
CA GLN A 41 -42.00 18.27 -5.46
C GLN A 41 -42.77 18.95 -4.31
N PHE A 42 -43.08 18.19 -3.25
CA PHE A 42 -43.87 18.65 -2.11
C PHE A 42 -43.04 18.87 -0.84
N GLY A 43 -41.74 19.15 -0.96
CA GLY A 43 -40.83 19.36 0.18
C GLY A 43 -41.33 20.39 1.20
N ASP A 44 -42.00 21.45 0.74
CA ASP A 44 -42.60 22.49 1.59
C ASP A 44 -43.85 22.05 2.35
N TYR A 45 -44.42 20.89 2.04
CA TYR A 45 -45.69 20.42 2.59
C TYR A 45 -45.59 19.07 3.30
N ASN A 46 -44.53 18.30 3.04
CA ASN A 46 -44.32 16.98 3.61
C ASN A 46 -43.44 17.03 4.88
N LEU A 47 -42.88 15.88 5.28
CA LEU A 47 -42.11 15.76 6.51
C LEU A 47 -40.88 16.69 6.54
N ALA A 48 -40.25 16.95 5.39
CA ALA A 48 -39.06 17.80 5.29
C ALA A 48 -39.34 19.23 5.81
N SER A 49 -40.55 19.74 5.58
CA SER A 49 -40.96 21.08 6.00
C SER A 49 -41.06 21.31 7.52
N VAL A 50 -40.99 20.24 8.34
CA VAL A 50 -41.16 20.32 9.81
C VAL A 50 -40.00 19.72 10.59
N LEU A 51 -38.90 19.34 9.93
CA LEU A 51 -37.70 18.76 10.55
C LEU A 51 -37.00 19.69 11.56
N PHE A 52 -37.16 21.00 11.40
CA PHE A 52 -36.56 22.01 12.27
C PHE A 52 -37.66 22.82 12.98
N GLU A 53 -37.43 23.14 14.27
CA GLU A 53 -38.33 23.99 15.06
C GLU A 53 -37.92 25.46 15.03
N GLY A 54 -36.61 25.73 14.88
CA GLY A 54 -36.04 27.07 14.91
C GLY A 54 -34.62 27.08 14.38
N ARG A 55 -34.22 28.24 13.85
CA ARG A 55 -32.89 28.54 13.31
C ARG A 55 -32.59 30.02 13.60
N THR A 56 -31.40 30.33 14.09
CA THR A 56 -30.92 31.72 14.24
C THR A 56 -29.43 31.81 13.96
N ASP A 57 -29.04 32.93 13.37
CA ASP A 57 -27.67 33.31 13.01
C ASP A 57 -27.37 34.76 13.41
N ASP A 58 -28.22 35.38 14.25
CA ASP A 58 -28.07 36.79 14.59
C ASP A 58 -26.81 37.08 15.42
N ASP A 59 -26.31 38.33 15.33
CA ASP A 59 -25.10 38.79 16.01
C ASP A 59 -25.15 38.66 17.55
N LYS A 60 -26.34 38.46 18.16
CA LYS A 60 -26.49 38.27 19.61
C LYS A 60 -26.22 36.83 20.03
N HIS A 61 -26.53 35.88 19.15
CA HIS A 61 -26.43 34.45 19.41
C HIS A 61 -25.21 33.82 18.73
N VAL A 62 -24.77 34.36 17.59
CA VAL A 62 -23.63 33.87 16.81
C VAL A 62 -22.72 35.05 16.46
N SER A 63 -21.49 35.04 16.94
CA SER A 63 -20.47 36.03 16.57
C SER A 63 -19.27 35.35 15.95
N ILE A 64 -18.94 35.76 14.72
CA ILE A 64 -17.89 35.17 13.89
C ILE A 64 -16.75 36.18 13.74
N GLN A 65 -15.54 35.72 14.00
CA GLN A 65 -14.33 36.45 13.63
C GLN A 65 -13.41 35.53 12.83
N SER A 66 -12.61 36.07 11.93
CA SER A 66 -11.71 35.30 11.07
C SER A 66 -10.28 35.82 11.12
N TRP A 67 -9.34 34.89 11.01
CA TRP A 67 -7.93 35.14 10.76
C TRP A 67 -7.44 34.17 9.68
N THR A 68 -6.59 34.65 8.77
CA THR A 68 -6.00 33.84 7.72
C THR A 68 -4.48 33.88 7.87
N PRO A 69 -3.81 32.75 8.15
CA PRO A 69 -2.36 32.66 8.11
C PRO A 69 -1.79 32.94 6.71
N LYS A 70 -0.47 33.09 6.64
CA LYS A 70 0.23 33.17 5.36
C LYS A 70 -0.06 31.90 4.54
N ALA A 71 -0.27 32.06 3.24
CA ALA A 71 -0.49 30.92 2.34
C ALA A 71 0.64 29.89 2.46
N GLY A 72 0.27 28.61 2.46
CA GLY A 72 1.20 27.49 2.64
C GLY A 72 1.56 27.16 4.08
N THR A 73 1.18 27.96 5.08
CA THR A 73 1.46 27.63 6.49
C THR A 73 0.27 26.93 7.17
N LYS A 74 0.58 26.05 8.12
CA LYS A 74 -0.38 25.35 8.99
C LYS A 74 -0.08 25.68 10.44
N PRO A 75 -0.57 26.81 10.97
CA PRO A 75 -0.30 27.21 12.34
C PRO A 75 -0.97 26.23 13.32
N THR A 76 -0.29 25.97 14.43
CA THR A 76 -0.84 25.22 15.55
C THR A 76 -2.01 25.98 16.19
N PHE A 77 -2.83 25.27 16.97
CA PHE A 77 -3.93 25.89 17.73
C PHE A 77 -3.42 27.04 18.63
N ASP A 78 -2.31 26.85 19.35
CA ASP A 78 -1.75 27.86 20.25
C ASP A 78 -1.28 29.12 19.51
N GLU A 79 -0.69 28.94 18.33
CA GLU A 79 -0.32 30.05 17.46
C GLU A 79 -1.54 30.79 16.96
N ALA A 80 -2.57 30.06 16.50
CA ALA A 80 -3.81 30.63 16.00
C ALA A 80 -4.60 31.37 17.09
N LYS A 81 -4.63 30.86 18.32
CA LYS A 81 -5.33 31.47 19.47
C LYS A 81 -4.75 32.84 19.86
N ARG A 82 -3.45 33.06 19.64
CA ARG A 82 -2.75 34.32 19.96
C ARG A 82 -2.93 35.41 18.89
N GLN A 83 -3.53 35.08 17.74
CA GLN A 83 -3.67 36.03 16.63
C GLN A 83 -4.79 37.04 16.86
N THR A 84 -4.72 38.13 16.10
CA THR A 84 -5.78 39.13 16.07
C THR A 84 -6.80 38.76 14.99
N TYR A 85 -8.01 38.41 15.43
CA TYR A 85 -9.12 38.07 14.53
C TYR A 85 -9.92 39.32 14.16
N THR A 86 -10.39 39.37 12.92
CA THR A 86 -11.24 40.46 12.39
C THR A 86 -12.70 40.01 12.32
N LYS A 87 -13.66 40.94 12.46
CA LYS A 87 -15.10 40.58 12.41
C LYS A 87 -15.43 39.98 11.03
N ALA A 88 -16.13 38.85 11.03
CA ALA A 88 -16.58 38.13 9.84
C ALA A 88 -18.08 37.83 9.91
N LYS A 89 -18.64 37.29 8.81
CA LYS A 89 -20.04 36.87 8.69
C LYS A 89 -20.16 35.73 7.67
N LYS A 90 -21.34 35.12 7.56
CA LYS A 90 -21.66 34.20 6.45
C LYS A 90 -21.36 34.85 5.09
N GLY A 91 -20.89 34.03 4.15
CA GLY A 91 -20.35 34.47 2.87
C GLY A 91 -18.88 34.88 2.86
N ILE A 92 -18.16 34.75 3.99
CA ILE A 92 -16.69 34.84 3.97
C ILE A 92 -16.11 33.72 3.10
N LYS A 93 -15.08 34.04 2.32
CA LYS A 93 -14.41 33.09 1.42
C LYS A 93 -13.15 32.50 2.02
N PHE A 94 -12.91 31.23 1.75
CA PHE A 94 -11.72 30.47 2.12
C PHE A 94 -11.00 30.03 0.84
N GLY A 95 -9.73 30.36 0.73
CA GLY A 95 -8.93 30.03 -0.43
C GLY A 95 -7.71 30.96 -0.60
N PRO A 96 -6.87 30.72 -1.62
CA PRO A 96 -7.04 29.68 -2.65
C PRO A 96 -6.82 28.25 -2.11
N SER A 97 -6.98 27.24 -2.96
CA SER A 97 -6.79 25.82 -2.64
C SER A 97 -5.65 25.52 -1.66
N TRP A 98 -5.90 24.59 -0.72
CA TRP A 98 -4.96 24.15 0.32
C TRP A 98 -4.58 25.18 1.39
N THR A 99 -5.11 26.42 1.36
CA THR A 99 -4.90 27.37 2.45
C THR A 99 -5.68 27.00 3.71
N ASN A 100 -5.13 27.39 4.85
CA ASN A 100 -5.80 27.25 6.14
C ASN A 100 -6.35 28.60 6.58
N HIS A 101 -7.49 28.56 7.25
CA HIS A 101 -8.17 29.71 7.83
C HIS A 101 -8.65 29.34 9.22
N TRP A 102 -8.71 30.33 10.10
CA TRP A 102 -9.21 30.13 11.45
C TRP A 102 -10.39 31.05 11.71
N LEU A 103 -11.45 30.48 12.26
CA LEU A 103 -12.57 31.22 12.79
C LEU A 103 -12.57 31.17 14.31
N LYS A 104 -12.94 32.28 14.92
CA LYS A 104 -13.23 32.39 16.35
C LYS A 104 -14.72 32.64 16.49
N LEU A 105 -15.43 31.66 17.04
CA LEU A 105 -16.87 31.61 17.08
C LEU A 105 -17.35 31.70 18.53
N LYS A 106 -18.10 32.76 18.85
CA LYS A 106 -18.78 32.87 20.15
C LYS A 106 -20.25 32.53 19.97
N LEU A 107 -20.71 31.50 20.69
CA LEU A 107 -22.08 31.01 20.65
C LEU A 107 -22.81 31.27 21.97
N ASN A 108 -24.06 31.70 21.86
CA ASN A 108 -24.97 31.86 22.98
C ASN A 108 -26.36 31.40 22.58
N VAL A 109 -26.78 30.21 22.98
CA VAL A 109 -28.06 29.62 22.57
C VAL A 109 -29.22 30.45 23.15
N PRO A 110 -30.29 30.76 22.38
CA PRO A 110 -31.48 31.44 22.89
C PRO A 110 -32.06 30.73 24.12
N LYS A 111 -32.53 31.50 25.12
CA LYS A 111 -32.96 30.97 26.43
C LYS A 111 -34.08 29.92 26.31
N GLU A 112 -34.96 30.10 25.34
CA GLU A 112 -36.05 29.21 24.97
C GLU A 112 -35.58 27.87 24.37
N TRP A 113 -34.35 27.82 23.83
CA TRP A 113 -33.78 26.63 23.20
C TRP A 113 -32.80 25.88 24.11
N VAL A 114 -32.23 26.52 25.13
CA VAL A 114 -31.21 25.91 26.03
C VAL A 114 -31.65 24.55 26.59
N LYS A 115 -32.94 24.37 26.88
CA LYS A 115 -33.50 23.11 27.45
C LYS A 115 -34.06 22.14 26.40
N LYS A 116 -34.03 22.49 25.11
CA LYS A 116 -34.48 21.60 24.03
C LYS A 116 -33.52 20.42 23.90
N GLU A 117 -34.05 19.29 23.46
CA GLU A 117 -33.29 18.05 23.37
C GLU A 117 -32.16 18.19 22.32
N TRP A 118 -32.52 18.46 21.07
CA TRP A 118 -31.58 18.49 19.93
C TRP A 118 -31.32 19.93 19.49
N VAL A 119 -30.30 20.54 20.10
CA VAL A 119 -29.74 21.83 19.70
C VAL A 119 -28.36 21.57 19.12
N GLN A 120 -28.06 22.14 17.96
CA GLN A 120 -26.76 21.99 17.31
C GLN A 120 -26.32 23.30 16.64
N LEU A 121 -25.03 23.40 16.35
CA LEU A 121 -24.49 24.33 15.38
C LEU A 121 -24.54 23.65 14.01
N GLU A 122 -25.06 24.34 13.00
CA GLU A 122 -24.95 23.96 11.59
C GLU A 122 -23.90 24.85 10.92
N PHE A 123 -22.70 24.30 10.73
CA PHE A 123 -21.53 24.99 10.20
C PHE A 123 -21.08 24.36 8.89
N ASP A 124 -21.25 25.08 7.77
CA ASP A 124 -20.90 24.63 6.43
C ASP A 124 -19.95 25.62 5.76
N PRO A 125 -18.64 25.35 5.76
CA PRO A 125 -17.65 26.18 5.08
C PRO A 125 -17.50 25.84 3.59
N GLY A 126 -18.31 24.92 3.05
CA GLY A 126 -18.17 24.38 1.69
C GLY A 126 -16.98 23.44 1.50
N CYS A 127 -16.13 23.29 2.51
CA CYS A 127 -14.91 22.49 2.53
C CYS A 127 -14.73 21.78 3.88
N GLU A 128 -13.51 21.35 4.19
CA GLU A 128 -13.18 20.60 5.39
C GLU A 128 -12.86 21.53 6.57
N ALA A 129 -13.33 21.21 7.77
CA ALA A 129 -13.00 21.99 8.98
C ALA A 129 -12.94 21.14 10.27
N MET A 130 -12.27 21.67 11.29
CA MET A 130 -12.15 21.08 12.63
C MET A 130 -12.61 22.08 13.69
N ILE A 131 -13.53 21.67 14.56
CA ILE A 131 -14.00 22.47 15.70
C ILE A 131 -13.15 22.13 16.93
N TYR A 132 -12.60 23.16 17.58
CA TYR A 132 -11.83 23.08 18.83
C TYR A 132 -12.55 23.82 19.95
N ASN A 133 -12.43 23.31 21.18
CA ASN A 133 -12.80 24.09 22.36
C ASN A 133 -11.78 25.20 22.65
N GLU A 134 -12.02 26.01 23.68
CA GLU A 134 -11.12 27.10 24.07
C GLU A 134 -9.72 26.61 24.53
N ASP A 135 -9.61 25.38 25.01
CA ASP A 135 -8.36 24.77 25.49
C ASP A 135 -7.54 24.10 24.37
N GLY A 136 -8.07 24.00 23.15
CA GLY A 136 -7.38 23.38 22.01
C GLY A 136 -7.67 21.90 21.80
N LEU A 137 -8.63 21.33 22.54
CA LEU A 137 -9.09 19.96 22.29
C LEU A 137 -9.97 19.93 21.02
N PRO A 138 -9.62 19.13 20.00
CA PRO A 138 -10.48 18.92 18.85
C PRO A 138 -11.73 18.14 19.24
N LEU A 139 -12.90 18.63 18.82
CA LEU A 139 -14.21 18.11 19.22
C LEU A 139 -14.89 17.33 18.09
N GLN A 140 -14.91 17.89 16.88
CA GLN A 140 -15.55 17.25 15.73
C GLN A 140 -15.00 17.81 14.41
N GLY A 141 -14.87 16.93 13.43
CA GLY A 141 -14.65 17.27 12.04
C GLY A 141 -15.95 17.67 11.32
N ILE A 142 -15.80 18.57 10.36
CA ILE A 142 -16.82 19.06 9.44
C ILE A 142 -16.37 18.76 8.01
N THR A 143 -17.31 18.33 7.20
CA THR A 143 -17.17 18.17 5.74
C THR A 143 -18.34 18.89 5.09
N GLY A 144 -18.08 20.07 4.53
CA GLY A 144 -19.05 20.90 3.83
C GLY A 144 -19.35 20.42 2.40
N GLY A 145 -20.20 21.18 1.70
CA GLY A 145 -20.60 20.91 0.30
C GLY A 145 -22.04 20.41 0.16
N TYR A 146 -22.39 19.80 -0.98
CA TYR A 146 -23.77 19.40 -1.32
C TYR A 146 -23.93 17.89 -1.57
N GLU A 147 -22.89 17.12 -1.27
CA GLU A 147 -22.87 15.67 -1.50
C GLU A 147 -23.43 14.90 -0.29
N ASP A 148 -23.67 13.62 -0.49
CA ASP A 148 -24.15 12.69 0.54
C ASP A 148 -23.15 12.46 1.69
N LYS A 149 -21.88 12.81 1.48
CA LYS A 149 -20.80 12.75 2.48
C LYS A 149 -20.72 14.00 3.37
N ARG A 150 -21.61 14.97 3.15
CA ARG A 150 -21.70 16.22 3.91
C ARG A 150 -22.00 15.97 5.39
N ARG A 151 -21.20 16.57 6.27
CA ARG A 151 -21.37 16.60 7.74
C ARG A 151 -21.11 18.01 8.23
N VAL A 152 -22.18 18.71 8.58
CA VAL A 152 -22.13 20.12 9.02
C VAL A 152 -22.79 20.34 10.38
N ASP A 153 -23.37 19.28 10.94
CA ASP A 153 -24.03 19.27 12.23
C ASP A 153 -23.01 19.05 13.35
N PHE A 154 -23.01 19.96 14.33
CA PHE A 154 -22.24 19.84 15.55
C PHE A 154 -23.18 19.93 16.76
N PRO A 155 -23.57 18.80 17.37
CA PRO A 155 -24.48 18.77 18.52
C PRO A 155 -23.94 19.60 19.70
N LEU A 156 -24.73 20.55 20.19
CA LEU A 156 -24.36 21.39 21.34
C LEU A 156 -24.76 20.70 22.64
N LYS A 157 -23.77 20.10 23.31
CA LYS A 157 -23.90 19.56 24.68
C LYS A 157 -24.37 20.66 25.65
N PRO A 158 -25.05 20.33 26.77
CA PRO A 158 -25.56 21.34 27.69
C PRO A 158 -24.52 22.38 28.14
N GLU A 159 -23.28 21.97 28.35
CA GLU A 159 -22.15 22.85 28.68
C GLU A 159 -21.79 23.85 27.56
N TYR A 160 -22.13 23.57 26.30
CA TYR A 160 -21.83 24.40 25.14
C TYR A 160 -22.92 25.44 24.81
N ARG A 161 -23.98 25.52 25.62
CA ARG A 161 -25.15 26.33 25.28
C ARG A 161 -25.11 27.76 25.81
N ASN A 162 -24.21 28.06 26.76
CA ASN A 162 -24.19 29.37 27.46
C ASN A 162 -22.85 30.10 27.28
N GLY A 163 -22.75 30.97 26.27
CA GLY A 163 -21.64 31.90 26.11
C GLY A 163 -20.27 31.25 25.87
N VAL A 164 -20.23 30.18 25.06
CA VAL A 164 -19.02 29.38 24.80
C VAL A 164 -18.26 29.89 23.59
N LEU A 165 -16.94 29.76 23.65
CA LEU A 165 -16.02 30.11 22.59
C LEU A 165 -15.49 28.83 21.92
N PHE A 166 -15.61 28.77 20.59
CA PHE A 166 -14.98 27.76 19.76
C PHE A 166 -13.95 28.41 18.82
N TYR A 167 -12.92 27.64 18.48
CA TYR A 167 -12.05 27.97 17.35
C TYR A 167 -12.27 26.92 16.28
N ILE A 168 -12.33 27.32 15.02
CA ILE A 168 -12.58 26.42 13.90
C ILE A 168 -11.47 26.59 12.89
N GLU A 169 -10.70 25.54 12.66
CA GLU A 169 -9.70 25.46 11.58
C GLU A 169 -10.42 25.01 10.31
N VAL A 170 -10.35 25.81 9.25
CA VAL A 170 -10.93 25.53 7.94
C VAL A 170 -9.79 25.33 6.95
N THR A 171 -9.81 24.22 6.21
CA THR A 171 -8.82 23.95 5.15
C THR A 171 -9.52 23.97 3.79
N ALA A 172 -9.00 24.76 2.86
CA ALA A 172 -9.59 24.99 1.54
C ALA A 172 -9.41 23.78 0.59
N ASN A 173 -10.05 22.67 0.91
CA ASN A 173 -10.16 21.47 0.09
C ASN A 173 -11.45 20.69 0.45
N GLY A 174 -11.96 19.90 -0.49
CA GLY A 174 -13.05 18.95 -0.23
C GLY A 174 -12.55 17.67 0.42
N MET A 175 -13.47 16.74 0.70
CA MET A 175 -13.14 15.40 1.23
C MET A 175 -12.17 14.65 0.32
N PHE A 176 -12.35 14.75 -1.00
CA PHE A 176 -11.49 14.12 -2.02
C PHE A 176 -10.46 15.08 -2.62
N GLY A 177 -9.99 16.05 -1.83
CA GLY A 177 -9.09 17.08 -2.32
C GLY A 177 -9.82 18.10 -3.22
N LEU A 178 -9.33 18.29 -4.43
CA LEU A 178 -9.82 19.28 -5.38
C LEU A 178 -10.07 18.60 -6.74
N PRO A 179 -11.10 19.02 -7.48
CA PRO A 179 -11.34 18.51 -8.82
C PRO A 179 -10.20 18.95 -9.74
N ALA A 180 -9.99 18.17 -10.80
CA ALA A 180 -9.07 18.53 -11.85
C ALA A 180 -9.50 19.85 -12.52
N ASP A 181 -8.53 20.68 -12.90
CA ASP A 181 -8.72 21.96 -13.59
C ASP A 181 -8.96 21.80 -15.12
N GLY A 182 -9.13 20.55 -15.57
CA GLY A 182 -9.25 20.17 -16.98
C GLY A 182 -7.94 19.72 -17.62
N THR A 183 -6.79 19.90 -16.96
CA THR A 183 -5.50 19.37 -17.42
C THR A 183 -5.16 18.01 -16.84
N GLY A 184 -5.78 17.65 -15.71
CA GLY A 184 -5.44 16.49 -14.89
C GLY A 184 -5.08 16.87 -13.46
N ASP A 185 -4.50 18.08 -13.28
CA ASP A 185 -4.07 18.60 -11.99
C ASP A 185 -5.22 19.23 -11.18
N PRO A 186 -5.15 19.20 -9.83
CA PRO A 186 -6.14 19.86 -8.99
C PRO A 186 -6.13 21.39 -9.14
N ASP A 187 -7.31 22.02 -9.25
CA ASP A 187 -7.45 23.48 -9.39
C ASP A 187 -6.79 24.24 -8.23
N PRO A 188 -5.69 25.01 -8.48
CA PRO A 188 -4.98 25.71 -7.43
C PRO A 188 -5.70 26.98 -6.96
N ASN A 189 -6.72 27.47 -7.67
CA ASN A 189 -7.39 28.75 -7.42
C ASN A 189 -8.85 28.59 -6.97
N ARG A 190 -9.20 27.45 -6.37
CA ARG A 190 -10.54 27.22 -5.86
C ARG A 190 -10.77 27.98 -4.56
N TYR A 191 -11.94 28.61 -4.46
CA TYR A 191 -12.43 29.25 -3.24
C TYR A 191 -13.72 28.58 -2.78
N PHE A 192 -13.85 28.47 -1.46
CA PHE A 192 -15.02 27.99 -0.75
C PHE A 192 -15.66 29.14 0.01
N GLU A 193 -16.92 28.99 0.39
CA GLU A 193 -17.69 30.05 1.05
C GLU A 193 -18.40 29.50 2.28
N LEU A 194 -18.46 30.31 3.36
CA LEU A 194 -19.22 29.96 4.55
C LEU A 194 -20.73 30.09 4.29
N GLU A 195 -21.35 28.98 3.85
CA GLU A 195 -22.77 28.85 3.52
C GLU A 195 -23.67 28.90 4.76
N SER A 196 -23.28 28.23 5.84
CA SER A 196 -24.07 28.17 7.09
C SER A 196 -23.20 28.31 8.32
N CYS A 197 -23.71 28.99 9.35
CA CYS A 197 -23.11 29.07 10.68
C CYS A 197 -24.22 29.39 11.69
N ASP A 198 -25.18 28.49 11.82
CA ASP A 198 -26.47 28.76 12.44
C ASP A 198 -26.67 27.88 13.68
N ILE A 199 -27.30 28.41 14.73
CA ILE A 199 -27.83 27.56 15.80
C ILE A 199 -29.20 27.05 15.34
N VAL A 200 -29.36 25.73 15.31
CA VAL A 200 -30.60 25.09 14.86
C VAL A 200 -31.16 24.16 15.93
N VAL A 201 -32.49 24.12 16.02
CA VAL A 201 -33.24 23.19 16.87
C VAL A 201 -33.91 22.16 15.97
N LYS A 202 -33.40 20.92 16.00
CA LYS A 202 -34.02 19.80 15.30
C LYS A 202 -35.27 19.35 16.06
N ARG A 203 -36.33 19.00 15.33
CA ARG A 203 -37.52 18.36 15.89
C ARG A 203 -37.30 16.86 15.99
N ALA A 204 -36.87 16.38 17.17
CA ALA A 204 -36.42 14.99 17.37
C ALA A 204 -37.39 13.94 16.79
N GLU A 205 -38.69 14.03 17.08
CA GLU A 205 -39.68 13.07 16.57
C GLU A 205 -39.87 13.12 15.05
N ALA A 206 -39.67 14.27 14.40
CA ALA A 206 -39.74 14.38 12.94
C ALA A 206 -38.53 13.70 12.27
N TRP A 207 -37.33 13.89 12.84
CA TRP A 207 -36.11 13.22 12.37
C TRP A 207 -36.14 11.71 12.57
N LYS A 208 -36.64 11.25 13.73
CA LYS A 208 -36.83 9.81 13.95
C LYS A 208 -37.85 9.23 12.96
N LEU A 209 -38.96 9.94 12.69
CA LEU A 209 -39.93 9.52 11.65
C LEU A 209 -39.32 9.50 10.25
N LEU A 210 -38.41 10.42 9.94
CA LEU A 210 -37.67 10.43 8.67
C LEU A 210 -36.89 9.13 8.52
N TRP A 211 -36.08 8.75 9.52
CA TRP A 211 -35.33 7.50 9.49
C TRP A 211 -36.23 6.26 9.50
N ASP A 212 -37.33 6.29 10.25
CA ASP A 212 -38.34 5.22 10.25
C ASP A 212 -38.89 5.02 8.82
N PHE A 213 -39.20 6.12 8.11
CA PHE A 213 -39.73 6.08 6.75
C PHE A 213 -38.67 5.67 5.71
N GLU A 214 -37.41 6.12 5.85
CA GLU A 214 -36.30 5.69 5.01
C GLU A 214 -36.10 4.17 5.05
N LEU A 215 -36.19 3.54 6.24
CA LEU A 215 -36.17 2.07 6.34
C LEU A 215 -37.31 1.46 5.53
N LEU A 216 -38.54 1.94 5.71
CA LEU A 216 -39.71 1.39 5.00
C LEU A 216 -39.57 1.51 3.49
N GLN A 217 -39.14 2.68 3.01
CA GLN A 217 -38.87 2.91 1.60
C GLN A 217 -37.77 1.98 1.08
N GLY A 218 -36.69 1.82 1.85
CA GLY A 218 -35.59 0.89 1.55
C GLY A 218 -36.06 -0.56 1.46
N CYS A 219 -36.93 -1.01 2.37
CA CYS A 219 -37.55 -2.33 2.32
C CYS A 219 -38.37 -2.52 1.04
N VAL A 220 -39.22 -1.54 0.67
CA VAL A 220 -40.04 -1.59 -0.54
C VAL A 220 -39.19 -1.69 -1.81
N LYS A 221 -38.09 -0.94 -1.88
CA LYS A 221 -37.20 -0.90 -3.05
C LYS A 221 -36.34 -2.16 -3.21
N ASN A 222 -35.88 -2.77 -2.11
CA ASN A 222 -34.77 -3.74 -2.16
C ASN A 222 -35.12 -5.19 -1.79
N LEU A 223 -36.29 -5.42 -1.16
CA LEU A 223 -36.77 -6.75 -0.82
C LEU A 223 -37.68 -7.34 -1.92
N GLY A 224 -37.80 -8.67 -1.93
CA GLY A 224 -38.69 -9.39 -2.85
C GLY A 224 -40.15 -8.99 -2.67
N ARG A 225 -40.88 -8.83 -3.79
CA ARG A 225 -42.31 -8.43 -3.79
C ARG A 225 -43.24 -9.48 -3.18
N ASP A 226 -42.75 -10.69 -3.03
CA ASP A 226 -43.36 -11.85 -2.40
C ASP A 226 -43.14 -11.92 -0.88
N THR A 227 -42.27 -11.07 -0.32
CA THR A 227 -41.97 -11.08 1.11
C THR A 227 -42.99 -10.29 1.93
N GLU A 228 -43.20 -10.70 3.19
CA GLU A 228 -44.17 -10.07 4.09
C GLU A 228 -43.72 -8.67 4.49
N LEU A 229 -42.45 -8.51 4.87
CA LEU A 229 -41.88 -7.23 5.28
C LEU A 229 -42.05 -6.17 4.21
N GLN A 230 -41.78 -6.51 2.96
CA GLN A 230 -41.87 -5.57 1.85
C GLN A 230 -43.30 -5.06 1.65
N ASN A 231 -44.27 -5.98 1.58
CA ASN A 231 -45.67 -5.62 1.36
C ASN A 231 -46.26 -4.84 2.55
N ARG A 232 -45.91 -5.22 3.78
CA ARG A 232 -46.32 -4.47 4.97
C ARG A 232 -45.65 -3.11 5.03
N ALA A 233 -44.36 -2.99 4.67
CA ALA A 233 -43.68 -1.70 4.61
C ALA A 233 -44.35 -0.75 3.61
N LEU A 234 -44.76 -1.24 2.43
CA LEU A 234 -45.52 -0.43 1.46
C LEU A 234 -46.86 0.07 2.03
N TRP A 235 -47.56 -0.81 2.75
CA TRP A 235 -48.83 -0.45 3.40
C TRP A 235 -48.61 0.57 4.53
N VAL A 236 -47.70 0.30 5.46
CA VAL A 236 -47.40 1.16 6.62
C VAL A 236 -46.90 2.53 6.14
N ALA A 237 -45.99 2.58 5.17
CA ALA A 237 -45.48 3.84 4.61
C ALA A 237 -46.62 4.68 4.00
N ASN A 238 -47.57 4.04 3.30
CA ASN A 238 -48.75 4.76 2.79
C ASN A 238 -49.68 5.23 3.92
N GLN A 239 -49.84 4.47 5.00
CA GLN A 239 -50.61 4.91 6.17
C GLN A 239 -49.93 6.08 6.90
N ILE A 240 -48.60 6.10 6.97
CA ILE A 240 -47.83 7.25 7.46
C ILE A 240 -48.13 8.48 6.60
N GLN A 241 -48.03 8.38 5.27
CA GLN A 241 -48.36 9.49 4.36
C GLN A 241 -49.83 9.92 4.48
N ASN A 242 -50.74 8.98 4.73
CA ASN A 242 -52.17 9.29 4.95
C ASN A 242 -52.42 10.00 6.28
N THR A 243 -51.57 9.79 7.28
CA THR A 243 -51.73 10.27 8.67
C THR A 243 -51.03 11.60 8.89
N PHE A 244 -49.87 11.81 8.28
CA PHE A 244 -49.09 13.03 8.43
C PHE A 244 -49.86 14.27 7.97
N ARG A 245 -49.87 15.32 8.81
CA ARG A 245 -50.48 16.60 8.52
C ARG A 245 -49.54 17.71 9.00
N LYS A 246 -49.00 18.52 8.08
CA LYS A 246 -48.12 19.65 8.40
C LYS A 246 -48.70 20.59 9.48
N ALA A 247 -50.01 20.85 9.42
CA ALA A 247 -50.70 21.74 10.35
C ALA A 247 -50.95 21.12 11.75
N ASP A 248 -50.73 19.81 11.91
CA ASP A 248 -51.00 19.05 13.13
C ASP A 248 -49.74 18.24 13.48
N LEU A 249 -48.87 18.83 14.30
CA LEU A 249 -47.59 18.22 14.70
C LEU A 249 -47.78 16.94 15.54
N ASP A 250 -48.94 16.77 16.19
CA ASP A 250 -49.30 15.53 16.90
C ASP A 250 -49.61 14.37 15.92
N SER A 251 -49.67 14.64 14.61
CA SER A 251 -49.63 13.60 13.58
C SER A 251 -48.29 12.86 13.52
N ILE A 252 -47.17 13.49 13.92
CA ILE A 252 -45.83 12.88 13.84
C ILE A 252 -45.71 11.67 14.79
N PRO A 253 -46.00 11.77 16.11
CA PRO A 253 -45.99 10.60 17.00
C PRO A 253 -46.99 9.52 16.57
N ARG A 254 -48.13 9.89 15.98
CA ARG A 254 -49.08 8.92 15.40
C ARG A 254 -48.50 8.18 14.20
N CYS A 255 -47.75 8.85 13.33
CA CYS A 255 -47.03 8.23 12.23
C CYS A 255 -45.95 7.27 12.74
N ARG A 256 -45.19 7.68 13.77
CA ARG A 256 -44.18 6.80 14.39
C ARG A 256 -44.81 5.56 15.02
N LYS A 257 -45.99 5.70 15.63
CA LYS A 257 -46.77 4.56 16.13
C LYS A 257 -47.17 3.58 15.02
N LEU A 258 -47.44 4.05 13.80
CA LEU A 258 -47.66 3.17 12.65
C LEU A 258 -46.37 2.46 12.24
N ALA A 259 -45.23 3.14 12.25
CA ALA A 259 -43.93 2.53 11.95
C ALA A 259 -43.58 1.38 12.91
N GLN A 260 -44.08 1.40 14.15
CA GLN A 260 -43.92 0.31 15.12
C GLN A 260 -44.59 -1.01 14.69
N GLU A 261 -45.48 -1.02 13.69
CA GLU A 261 -45.96 -2.27 13.09
C GLU A 261 -44.82 -3.05 12.41
N ILE A 262 -43.82 -2.33 11.86
CA ILE A 262 -42.62 -2.93 11.30
C ILE A 262 -41.50 -3.03 12.34
N LEU A 263 -41.23 -1.95 13.07
CA LEU A 263 -40.09 -1.85 13.97
C LEU A 263 -40.29 -2.56 15.32
N GLY A 264 -41.54 -2.86 15.69
CA GLY A 264 -41.93 -3.42 16.97
C GLY A 264 -42.34 -2.36 17.99
N LYS A 265 -43.26 -2.75 18.88
CA LYS A 265 -43.76 -1.86 19.94
C LYS A 265 -42.64 -1.51 20.91
N ASN A 266 -42.45 -0.21 21.15
CA ASN A 266 -41.44 0.35 22.07
C ASN A 266 -40.02 -0.19 21.78
N TRP A 267 -39.68 -0.33 20.49
CA TRP A 267 -38.40 -0.89 20.09
C TRP A 267 -37.21 -0.03 20.56
N GLU A 268 -37.36 1.30 20.58
CA GLU A 268 -36.34 2.27 21.00
C GLU A 268 -35.84 2.03 22.43
N ASP A 269 -36.74 1.69 23.35
CA ASP A 269 -36.43 1.46 24.78
C ASP A 269 -35.49 0.27 25.00
N LYS A 270 -35.30 -0.58 23.99
CA LYS A 270 -34.54 -1.82 24.08
C LYS A 270 -33.21 -1.78 23.33
N VAL A 271 -33.01 -0.77 22.47
CA VAL A 271 -31.94 -0.76 21.45
C VAL A 271 -30.56 -0.98 22.03
N ASP A 272 -30.19 -0.21 23.06
CA ASP A 272 -28.84 -0.26 23.64
C ASP A 272 -28.57 -1.64 24.26
N SER A 273 -29.53 -2.17 25.02
CA SER A 273 -29.41 -3.45 25.72
C SER A 273 -29.36 -4.69 24.80
N ILE A 274 -29.84 -4.57 23.56
CA ILE A 274 -29.93 -5.71 22.63
C ILE A 274 -28.53 -6.14 22.17
N TYR A 275 -27.59 -5.20 22.02
CA TYR A 275 -26.24 -5.50 21.56
C TYR A 275 -25.37 -6.13 22.66
N ASP A 276 -25.64 -5.81 23.93
CA ASP A 276 -24.93 -6.40 25.08
C ASP A 276 -25.30 -7.87 25.33
N GLN A 277 -26.55 -8.25 25.02
CA GLN A 277 -27.11 -9.58 25.27
C GLN A 277 -26.89 -10.58 24.12
N ASP A 278 -26.28 -10.16 23.01
CA ASP A 278 -26.11 -10.97 21.78
C ASP A 278 -24.92 -11.95 21.86
N VAL A 279 -24.25 -12.06 23.00
CA VAL A 279 -22.92 -12.68 23.11
C VAL A 279 -22.95 -13.96 23.95
N VAL A 280 -23.68 -14.98 23.48
CA VAL A 280 -23.71 -16.33 24.08
C VAL A 280 -24.10 -17.37 23.01
N GLU A 281 -23.54 -18.58 23.10
CA GLU A 281 -23.94 -19.82 22.40
C GLU A 281 -25.44 -19.90 22.07
N GLY A 282 -25.78 -20.33 20.85
CA GLY A 282 -27.16 -20.61 20.42
C GLY A 282 -27.89 -19.52 19.63
N ARG A 283 -27.19 -18.53 19.03
CA ARG A 283 -27.80 -17.49 18.16
C ARG A 283 -27.28 -17.54 16.71
N GLU A 284 -27.52 -18.67 16.04
CA GLU A 284 -27.10 -18.99 14.66
C GLU A 284 -27.74 -18.12 13.53
N ASP A 285 -28.63 -17.17 13.86
CA ASP A 285 -29.37 -16.35 12.87
C ASP A 285 -28.80 -14.95 12.62
N VAL A 286 -27.69 -14.54 13.28
CA VAL A 286 -26.96 -13.32 12.88
C VAL A 286 -26.45 -13.49 11.45
N ARG A 287 -26.53 -12.46 10.61
CA ARG A 287 -26.14 -12.57 9.20
C ARG A 287 -25.18 -11.46 8.76
N ILE A 288 -25.31 -10.26 9.32
CA ILE A 288 -24.43 -9.12 9.04
C ILE A 288 -23.75 -8.66 10.34
N TRP A 289 -22.42 -8.69 10.38
CA TRP A 289 -21.59 -8.12 11.42
C TRP A 289 -21.12 -6.75 10.96
N SER A 290 -21.54 -5.67 11.61
CA SER A 290 -21.20 -4.31 11.20
C SER A 290 -20.14 -3.70 12.10
N LEU A 291 -19.07 -3.15 11.51
CA LEU A 291 -18.04 -2.39 12.21
C LEU A 291 -17.86 -1.03 11.54
N GLY A 292 -17.78 0.02 12.36
CA GLY A 292 -17.42 1.34 11.89
C GLY A 292 -15.98 1.32 11.39
N HIS A 293 -15.74 1.94 10.24
CA HIS A 293 -14.42 2.04 9.64
C HIS A 293 -14.26 3.42 9.00
N SER A 294 -13.05 3.93 9.02
CA SER A 294 -12.68 5.10 8.22
C SER A 294 -11.36 4.78 7.57
N HIS A 295 -11.43 4.31 6.34
CA HIS A 295 -10.26 4.29 5.49
C HIS A 295 -9.82 5.75 5.24
N ILE A 296 -8.53 6.04 5.39
CA ILE A 296 -7.98 7.37 5.18
C ILE A 296 -6.69 7.18 4.41
N ASP A 297 -6.66 7.67 3.17
CA ASP A 297 -5.45 7.60 2.37
C ASP A 297 -4.38 8.50 2.95
N SER A 298 -3.20 7.91 3.18
CA SER A 298 -2.08 8.61 3.79
C SER A 298 -1.66 9.79 2.92
N ALA A 299 -1.66 9.60 1.61
CA ALA A 299 -1.71 10.63 0.58
C ALA A 299 -2.35 10.03 -0.68
N TRP A 300 -3.16 10.82 -1.38
CA TRP A 300 -3.82 10.42 -2.62
C TRP A 300 -4.13 11.65 -3.49
N LEU A 301 -5.35 12.19 -3.39
CA LEU A 301 -5.76 13.46 -4.01
C LEU A 301 -5.47 14.66 -3.10
N TRP A 302 -4.63 14.46 -2.08
CA TRP A 302 -4.16 15.44 -1.12
C TRP A 302 -2.79 15.05 -0.57
N PRO A 303 -1.97 16.02 -0.11
CA PRO A 303 -0.67 15.76 0.49
C PRO A 303 -0.78 15.15 1.89
N TYR A 304 0.30 14.52 2.39
CA TYR A 304 0.39 13.96 3.75
C TYR A 304 -0.05 14.95 4.85
N SER A 305 0.31 16.22 4.69
CA SER A 305 -0.06 17.26 5.64
C SER A 305 -1.58 17.48 5.77
N ALA A 306 -2.37 17.20 4.73
CA ALA A 306 -3.82 17.25 4.80
C ALA A 306 -4.38 16.04 5.56
N THR A 307 -3.75 14.88 5.39
CA THR A 307 -4.11 13.66 6.12
C THR A 307 -3.94 13.79 7.63
N GLN A 308 -2.86 14.45 8.07
CA GLN A 308 -2.63 14.75 9.49
C GLN A 308 -3.85 15.44 10.14
N GLN A 309 -4.49 16.38 9.44
CA GLN A 309 -5.73 17.03 9.88
C GLN A 309 -6.95 16.10 9.71
N LYS A 310 -7.04 15.34 8.61
CA LYS A 310 -8.14 14.37 8.35
C LYS A 310 -8.25 13.30 9.43
N VAL A 311 -7.11 12.79 9.92
CA VAL A 311 -7.06 11.79 11.00
C VAL A 311 -7.69 12.35 12.28
N ALA A 312 -7.24 13.54 12.71
CA ALA A 312 -7.82 14.19 13.89
C ALA A 312 -9.32 14.45 13.73
N ARG A 313 -9.74 14.97 12.56
CA ARG A 313 -11.15 15.30 12.26
C ARG A 313 -12.05 14.08 12.29
N SER A 314 -11.60 13.00 11.66
CA SER A 314 -12.32 11.74 11.61
C SER A 314 -12.45 11.15 13.01
N TRP A 315 -11.34 10.99 13.73
CA TRP A 315 -11.35 10.23 14.98
C TRP A 315 -11.95 10.99 16.17
N SER A 316 -11.85 12.32 16.20
CA SER A 316 -12.62 13.14 17.16
C SER A 316 -14.13 12.96 16.98
N THR A 317 -14.59 12.97 15.73
CA THR A 317 -16.00 12.72 15.37
C THR A 317 -16.45 11.34 15.80
N GLN A 318 -15.64 10.30 15.58
CA GLN A 318 -15.98 8.94 15.99
C GLN A 318 -16.03 8.79 17.51
N MET A 319 -15.14 9.44 18.26
CA MET A 319 -15.22 9.45 19.73
C MET A 319 -16.48 10.15 20.26
N ASP A 320 -16.91 11.26 19.64
CA ASP A 320 -18.21 11.85 19.99
C ASP A 320 -19.38 10.91 19.66
N LEU A 321 -19.32 10.24 18.50
CA LEU A 321 -20.35 9.28 18.12
C LEU A 321 -20.42 8.10 19.11
N MET A 322 -19.29 7.60 19.61
CA MET A 322 -19.22 6.57 20.67
C MET A 322 -19.80 7.03 22.01
N ASP A 323 -19.77 8.33 22.31
CA ASP A 323 -20.40 8.88 23.52
C ASP A 323 -21.93 8.89 23.38
N ARG A 324 -22.45 9.09 22.16
CA ARG A 324 -23.89 9.14 21.87
C ARG A 324 -24.50 7.76 21.59
N TYR A 325 -23.70 6.83 21.05
CA TYR A 325 -24.12 5.49 20.63
C TYR A 325 -23.22 4.42 21.29
N PRO A 326 -23.60 3.90 22.48
CA PRO A 326 -22.75 2.98 23.25
C PRO A 326 -22.41 1.66 22.53
N GLU A 327 -23.25 1.21 21.60
CA GLU A 327 -23.00 0.01 20.79
C GLU A 327 -22.02 0.26 19.63
N HIS A 328 -21.70 1.52 19.32
CA HIS A 328 -20.81 1.83 18.21
C HIS A 328 -19.40 1.29 18.46
N ARG A 329 -18.83 0.64 17.45
CA ARG A 329 -17.45 0.15 17.42
C ARG A 329 -16.79 0.68 16.16
N PHE A 330 -15.57 1.17 16.31
CA PHE A 330 -14.81 1.79 15.23
C PHE A 330 -13.43 1.15 15.12
N THR A 331 -12.96 1.00 13.88
CA THR A 331 -11.65 0.42 13.54
C THR A 331 -10.82 1.39 12.71
N ALA A 332 -9.52 1.44 12.97
CA ALA A 332 -8.53 2.15 12.15
C ALA A 332 -7.22 1.35 12.08
N SER A 333 -6.57 1.38 10.91
CA SER A 333 -5.54 0.40 10.51
C SER A 333 -4.10 0.91 10.62
N THR A 334 -3.84 2.14 10.17
CA THR A 334 -2.49 2.61 9.83
C THR A 334 -1.76 3.17 11.06
N ALA A 335 -0.68 2.52 11.51
CA ALA A 335 0.10 2.96 12.67
C ALA A 335 0.68 4.39 12.52
N GLN A 336 1.14 4.75 11.31
CA GLN A 336 1.63 6.10 11.00
C GLN A 336 0.59 7.20 11.34
N GLN A 337 -0.70 6.94 11.15
CA GLN A 337 -1.77 7.89 11.45
C GLN A 337 -1.94 8.08 12.96
N TYR A 338 -1.77 7.02 13.76
CA TYR A 338 -1.72 7.13 15.21
C TYR A 338 -0.50 7.94 15.66
N GLN A 339 0.67 7.73 15.05
CA GLN A 339 1.87 8.50 15.36
C GLN A 339 1.68 9.99 15.04
N TRP A 340 1.04 10.33 13.92
CA TRP A 340 0.68 11.72 13.61
C TRP A 340 -0.29 12.30 14.63
N LEU A 341 -1.31 11.55 15.05
CA LEU A 341 -2.24 12.03 16.09
C LEU A 341 -1.54 12.23 17.44
N GLU A 342 -0.68 11.29 17.83
CA GLU A 342 0.12 11.36 19.06
C GLU A 342 1.02 12.59 19.08
N THR A 343 1.64 12.90 17.94
CA THR A 343 2.61 14.01 17.82
C THR A 343 1.92 15.36 17.68
N LEU A 344 0.86 15.46 16.87
CA LEU A 344 0.23 16.74 16.51
C LEU A 344 -0.98 17.08 17.39
N TYR A 345 -1.64 16.08 17.98
CA TYR A 345 -2.86 16.23 18.79
C TYR A 345 -2.80 15.38 20.08
N PRO A 346 -1.81 15.62 20.96
CA PRO A 346 -1.52 14.73 22.11
C PRO A 346 -2.68 14.55 23.10
N ASP A 347 -3.48 15.61 23.34
CA ASP A 347 -4.65 15.51 24.23
C ASP A 347 -5.77 14.66 23.61
N LEU A 348 -5.95 14.75 22.29
CA LEU A 348 -6.89 13.91 21.56
C LEU A 348 -6.43 12.45 21.58
N PHE A 349 -5.14 12.20 21.40
CA PHE A 349 -4.54 10.87 21.52
C PHE A 349 -4.69 10.28 22.93
N LYS A 350 -4.53 11.09 23.98
CA LYS A 350 -4.81 10.68 25.36
C LYS A 350 -6.27 10.25 25.55
N LYS A 351 -7.22 10.97 24.96
CA LYS A 351 -8.64 10.59 24.97
C LYS A 351 -8.85 9.27 24.21
N LEU A 352 -8.26 9.13 23.02
CA LEU A 352 -8.34 7.92 22.19
C LEU A 352 -7.87 6.67 22.95
N LYS A 353 -6.77 6.74 23.71
CA LYS A 353 -6.30 5.60 24.53
C LYS A 353 -7.37 5.09 25.50
N GLY A 354 -8.26 5.95 25.99
CA GLY A 354 -9.40 5.56 26.81
C GLY A 354 -10.38 4.64 26.05
N TYR A 355 -10.77 5.01 24.83
CA TYR A 355 -11.66 4.21 23.98
C TYR A 355 -10.98 2.96 23.42
N VAL A 356 -9.65 2.96 23.29
CA VAL A 356 -8.93 1.72 22.96
C VAL A 356 -8.97 0.74 24.13
N LYS A 357 -8.78 1.24 25.36
CA LYS A 357 -8.83 0.43 26.57
C LYS A 357 -10.22 -0.15 26.85
N ASP A 358 -11.29 0.59 26.55
CA ASP A 358 -12.67 0.09 26.70
C ASP A 358 -13.17 -0.77 25.52
N GLY A 359 -12.41 -0.83 24.43
CA GLY A 359 -12.69 -1.67 23.26
C GLY A 359 -13.61 -1.05 22.21
N ARG A 360 -14.08 0.20 22.39
CA ARG A 360 -14.91 0.89 21.40
C ARG A 360 -14.13 1.39 20.19
N PHE A 361 -12.87 1.76 20.39
CA PHE A 361 -11.93 2.11 19.33
C PHE A 361 -10.89 1.00 19.16
N GLN A 362 -10.78 0.41 17.97
CA GLN A 362 -9.98 -0.79 17.75
C GLN A 362 -8.87 -0.54 16.73
N PRO A 363 -7.62 -0.50 17.18
CA PRO A 363 -6.48 -0.64 16.28
C PRO A 363 -6.53 -2.00 15.57
N ILE A 364 -6.34 -2.00 14.25
CA ILE A 364 -6.32 -3.19 13.40
C ILE A 364 -5.18 -3.09 12.37
N GLY A 365 -4.97 -4.09 11.52
CA GLY A 365 -3.99 -4.06 10.43
C GLY A 365 -2.61 -4.56 10.82
N GLY A 366 -2.02 -3.99 11.87
CA GLY A 366 -0.70 -4.44 12.36
C GLY A 366 0.49 -4.02 11.49
N SER A 367 0.28 -3.21 10.45
CA SER A 367 1.34 -2.66 9.59
C SER A 367 1.59 -1.17 9.87
N TRP A 368 2.72 -0.64 9.39
CA TRP A 368 3.06 0.77 9.50
C TRP A 368 2.08 1.65 8.72
N VAL A 369 1.81 1.24 7.46
CA VAL A 369 0.75 1.78 6.60
C VAL A 369 -0.03 0.66 5.91
N GLU A 370 -1.20 0.98 5.35
CA GLU A 370 -1.84 0.13 4.34
C GLU A 370 -1.01 0.17 3.05
N CYS A 371 0.03 -0.66 2.99
CA CYS A 371 1.02 -0.65 1.91
C CYS A 371 0.51 -1.30 0.62
N ASP A 372 1.19 -0.99 -0.49
CA ASP A 372 1.09 -1.81 -1.69
C ASP A 372 1.58 -3.25 -1.41
N ALA A 373 0.91 -4.24 -1.98
CA ALA A 373 1.20 -5.65 -1.74
C ALA A 373 1.99 -6.34 -2.84
N ASN A 374 2.48 -5.62 -3.85
CA ASN A 374 3.20 -6.22 -4.97
C ASN A 374 4.64 -5.72 -5.08
N MET A 375 4.89 -4.43 -4.94
CA MET A 375 6.18 -3.79 -5.23
C MET A 375 7.17 -3.75 -4.06
N PRO A 376 6.78 -3.56 -2.79
CA PRO A 376 7.74 -3.58 -1.68
C PRO A 376 8.49 -4.92 -1.62
N SER A 377 9.81 -4.88 -1.42
CA SER A 377 10.65 -6.05 -1.16
C SER A 377 10.12 -6.89 0.01
N GLY A 378 10.53 -8.16 0.07
CA GLY A 378 10.18 -9.02 1.20
C GLY A 378 10.57 -8.42 2.55
N GLU A 379 11.79 -7.87 2.65
CA GLU A 379 12.24 -7.22 3.88
C GLU A 379 11.44 -5.96 4.20
N ALA A 380 11.16 -5.09 3.22
CA ALA A 380 10.31 -3.92 3.48
C ALA A 380 8.90 -4.33 3.95
N PHE A 381 8.32 -5.38 3.37
CA PHE A 381 7.04 -5.93 3.83
C PHE A 381 7.12 -6.46 5.27
N ALA A 382 8.24 -7.10 5.64
CA ALA A 382 8.48 -7.50 7.02
C ALA A 382 8.62 -6.30 7.96
N ARG A 383 9.27 -5.20 7.51
CA ARG A 383 9.36 -3.95 8.27
C ARG A 383 8.00 -3.28 8.44
N GLN A 384 7.11 -3.31 7.44
CA GLN A 384 5.73 -2.83 7.62
C GLN A 384 5.11 -3.44 8.89
N PHE A 385 5.19 -4.76 9.07
CA PHE A 385 4.71 -5.43 10.27
C PHE A 385 5.53 -5.12 11.52
N LEU A 386 6.87 -5.13 11.43
CA LEU A 386 7.74 -4.89 12.58
C LEU A 386 7.46 -3.54 13.24
N TYR A 387 7.43 -2.46 12.45
CA TYR A 387 7.17 -1.11 12.95
C TYR A 387 5.70 -0.95 13.39
N GLY A 388 4.74 -1.47 12.61
CA GLY A 388 3.32 -1.41 12.96
C GLY A 388 2.98 -2.13 14.26
N GLN A 389 3.37 -3.40 14.38
CA GLN A 389 3.07 -4.22 15.57
C GLN A 389 3.75 -3.68 16.82
N ARG A 390 5.01 -3.21 16.72
CA ARG A 390 5.68 -2.62 17.87
C ARG A 390 5.08 -1.28 18.27
N TYR A 391 4.64 -0.45 17.31
CA TYR A 391 3.90 0.78 17.60
C TYR A 391 2.64 0.49 18.42
N PHE A 392 1.81 -0.47 17.99
CA PHE A 392 0.59 -0.84 18.70
C PHE A 392 0.86 -1.46 20.06
N LEU A 393 1.84 -2.36 20.15
CA LEU A 393 2.22 -3.00 21.41
C LEU A 393 2.68 -1.96 22.44
N SER A 394 3.49 -0.97 22.04
CA SER A 394 4.03 0.01 22.99
C SER A 394 2.98 1.01 23.51
N ARG A 395 1.98 1.37 22.71
CA ARG A 395 0.94 2.37 23.10
C ARG A 395 -0.28 1.74 23.75
N PHE A 396 -0.65 0.54 23.33
CA PHE A 396 -1.92 -0.08 23.69
C PHE A 396 -1.76 -1.43 24.40
N GLY A 397 -0.54 -1.94 24.53
CA GLY A 397 -0.25 -3.19 25.26
C GLY A 397 -0.67 -4.46 24.52
N LYS A 398 -1.06 -4.35 23.24
CA LYS A 398 -1.47 -5.48 22.39
C LYS A 398 -1.05 -5.27 20.95
N ARG A 399 -0.78 -6.37 20.26
CA ARG A 399 -0.58 -6.42 18.81
C ARG A 399 -1.92 -6.62 18.09
N CYS A 400 -1.95 -6.28 16.81
CA CYS A 400 -3.08 -6.59 15.94
C CYS A 400 -2.99 -8.05 15.49
N ASP A 401 -4.13 -8.71 15.39
CA ASP A 401 -4.29 -10.12 15.02
C ASP A 401 -4.88 -10.33 13.62
N ILE A 402 -5.23 -9.24 12.94
CA ILE A 402 -5.80 -9.25 11.60
C ILE A 402 -4.99 -8.31 10.72
N PHE A 403 -4.45 -8.83 9.62
CA PHE A 403 -3.87 -8.01 8.58
C PHE A 403 -4.99 -7.40 7.73
N TRP A 404 -4.93 -6.09 7.48
CA TRP A 404 -6.07 -5.32 6.97
C TRP A 404 -5.62 -4.45 5.80
N LEU A 405 -6.01 -4.85 4.58
CA LEU A 405 -5.70 -4.13 3.34
C LEU A 405 -6.96 -4.05 2.46
N PRO A 406 -7.94 -3.20 2.81
CA PRO A 406 -9.18 -3.06 2.06
C PRO A 406 -8.95 -2.59 0.62
N ASP A 407 -8.00 -1.67 0.40
CA ASP A 407 -7.87 -0.95 -0.88
C ASP A 407 -6.61 -1.26 -1.71
N THR A 408 -5.72 -2.13 -1.25
CA THR A 408 -4.48 -2.46 -1.98
C THR A 408 -4.72 -3.13 -3.34
N PHE A 409 -3.89 -2.81 -4.34
CA PHE A 409 -4.06 -3.23 -5.74
C PHE A 409 -3.48 -4.62 -6.08
N GLY A 410 -4.09 -5.67 -5.51
CA GLY A 410 -3.69 -7.08 -5.68
C GLY A 410 -2.70 -7.57 -4.63
N TYR A 411 -2.56 -8.90 -4.46
CA TYR A 411 -1.87 -9.48 -3.29
C TYR A 411 -0.88 -10.59 -3.66
N ASN A 412 0.38 -10.44 -3.24
CA ASN A 412 1.43 -11.43 -3.47
C ASN A 412 1.21 -12.74 -2.69
N ALA A 413 1.80 -13.83 -3.20
CA ALA A 413 1.61 -15.18 -2.71
C ALA A 413 2.29 -15.50 -1.36
N GLN A 414 3.15 -14.62 -0.81
CA GLN A 414 3.81 -14.85 0.48
C GLN A 414 3.10 -14.21 1.68
N ILE A 415 2.07 -13.39 1.45
CA ILE A 415 1.33 -12.74 2.54
C ILE A 415 0.83 -13.72 3.61
N PRO A 416 0.32 -14.93 3.30
CA PRO A 416 -0.06 -15.89 4.34
C PRO A 416 1.07 -16.18 5.33
N GLN A 417 2.29 -16.44 4.83
CA GLN A 417 3.44 -16.67 5.70
C GLN A 417 3.86 -15.42 6.47
N LEU A 418 3.96 -14.28 5.78
CA LEU A 418 4.36 -13.00 6.38
C LEU A 418 3.42 -12.57 7.51
N ALA A 419 2.11 -12.63 7.26
CA ALA A 419 1.08 -12.27 8.24
C ALA A 419 1.10 -13.20 9.46
N ARG A 420 1.21 -14.52 9.25
CA ARG A 420 1.28 -15.50 10.34
C ARG A 420 2.54 -15.31 11.19
N GLN A 421 3.69 -15.05 10.55
CA GLN A 421 4.94 -14.77 11.26
C GLN A 421 4.94 -13.39 11.94
N SER A 422 4.03 -12.48 11.58
CA SER A 422 3.82 -11.20 12.28
C SER A 422 2.73 -11.25 13.36
N GLY A 423 2.23 -12.44 13.71
CA GLY A 423 1.17 -12.59 14.71
C GLY A 423 -0.23 -12.20 14.24
N CYS A 424 -0.44 -12.06 12.93
CA CYS A 424 -1.76 -11.88 12.33
C CYS A 424 -2.33 -13.24 11.92
N ASP A 425 -3.42 -13.65 12.56
CA ASP A 425 -4.06 -14.95 12.33
C ASP A 425 -5.04 -14.94 11.15
N TYR A 426 -5.47 -13.75 10.72
CA TYR A 426 -6.51 -13.52 9.72
C TYR A 426 -6.13 -12.40 8.76
N PHE A 427 -6.79 -12.36 7.60
CA PHE A 427 -6.62 -11.30 6.61
C PHE A 427 -7.97 -10.77 6.11
N PHE A 428 -8.08 -9.45 5.98
CA PHE A 428 -9.25 -8.78 5.41
C PHE A 428 -8.86 -7.92 4.20
N THR A 429 -9.68 -7.98 3.16
CA THR A 429 -9.55 -7.13 1.98
C THR A 429 -10.88 -6.91 1.26
N GLN A 430 -11.00 -5.92 0.36
CA GLN A 430 -12.22 -5.66 -0.40
C GLN A 430 -11.98 -5.42 -1.91
N LYS A 431 -10.80 -4.93 -2.32
CA LYS A 431 -10.54 -4.45 -3.69
C LYS A 431 -10.85 -5.46 -4.80
N LEU A 432 -10.77 -6.76 -4.53
CA LEU A 432 -11.08 -7.83 -5.50
C LEU A 432 -12.53 -7.85 -5.99
N SER A 433 -13.44 -7.17 -5.27
CA SER A 433 -14.80 -6.94 -5.76
C SER A 433 -14.85 -6.01 -6.99
N TRP A 434 -13.73 -5.37 -7.35
CA TRP A 434 -13.57 -4.49 -8.51
C TRP A 434 -12.97 -5.18 -9.74
N ASN A 435 -12.70 -6.49 -9.70
CA ASN A 435 -12.30 -7.23 -10.89
C ASN A 435 -13.31 -6.98 -12.03
N ASN A 436 -12.82 -6.41 -13.14
CA ASN A 436 -13.67 -6.05 -14.27
C ASN A 436 -13.87 -7.22 -15.27
N ILE A 437 -13.03 -8.26 -15.22
CA ILE A 437 -13.12 -9.46 -16.08
C ILE A 437 -13.83 -10.61 -15.34
N ASN A 438 -13.27 -11.09 -14.23
CA ASN A 438 -13.82 -12.22 -13.46
C ASN A 438 -14.24 -11.81 -12.05
N ARG A 439 -15.51 -12.06 -11.69
CA ARG A 439 -15.93 -12.01 -10.29
C ARG A 439 -15.16 -13.07 -9.49
N PHE A 440 -14.48 -12.64 -8.42
CA PHE A 440 -13.79 -13.56 -7.52
C PHE A 440 -14.77 -14.60 -6.93
N PRO A 441 -14.43 -15.91 -6.93
CA PRO A 441 -15.41 -16.97 -6.68
C PRO A 441 -15.80 -17.14 -5.20
N HIS A 442 -15.09 -16.48 -4.27
CA HIS A 442 -15.28 -16.64 -2.83
C HIS A 442 -15.34 -15.29 -2.11
N ASN A 443 -16.07 -15.21 -1.01
CA ASN A 443 -15.99 -14.13 -0.03
C ASN A 443 -15.23 -14.56 1.22
N THR A 444 -15.19 -15.85 1.54
CA THR A 444 -14.41 -16.39 2.67
C THR A 444 -13.64 -17.62 2.20
N VAL A 445 -12.32 -17.57 2.28
CA VAL A 445 -11.44 -18.60 1.70
C VAL A 445 -10.28 -18.91 2.63
N MET A 446 -9.79 -20.15 2.59
CA MET A 446 -8.49 -20.50 3.16
C MET A 446 -7.41 -20.19 2.11
N TRP A 447 -6.66 -19.11 2.33
CA TRP A 447 -5.59 -18.72 1.42
C TRP A 447 -4.28 -19.39 1.81
N VAL A 448 -3.66 -20.09 0.87
CA VAL A 448 -2.42 -20.84 1.03
C VAL A 448 -1.30 -20.14 0.26
N GLY A 449 -0.25 -19.77 0.99
CA GLY A 449 0.94 -19.12 0.44
C GLY A 449 1.87 -20.09 -0.29
N LEU A 450 2.99 -19.57 -0.81
CA LEU A 450 3.95 -20.37 -1.58
C LEU A 450 4.54 -21.56 -0.80
N ASP A 451 4.73 -21.40 0.50
CA ASP A 451 5.31 -22.42 1.40
C ASP A 451 4.28 -23.43 1.94
N GLY A 452 2.99 -23.22 1.65
CA GLY A 452 1.89 -23.99 2.23
C GLY A 452 1.31 -23.40 3.52
N THR A 453 1.83 -22.28 4.05
CA THR A 453 1.21 -21.58 5.18
C THR A 453 -0.18 -21.10 4.77
N GLN A 454 -1.16 -21.27 5.66
CA GLN A 454 -2.55 -20.93 5.39
C GLN A 454 -3.08 -19.83 6.32
N ILE A 455 -3.96 -18.98 5.80
CA ILE A 455 -4.64 -17.92 6.54
C ILE A 455 -6.11 -17.80 6.09
N ILE A 456 -7.03 -17.57 7.02
CA ILE A 456 -8.44 -17.31 6.65
C ILE A 456 -8.54 -15.87 6.16
N VAL A 457 -9.08 -15.71 4.96
CA VAL A 457 -9.33 -14.42 4.32
C VAL A 457 -10.83 -14.17 4.26
N HIS A 458 -11.26 -12.95 4.56
CA HIS A 458 -12.62 -12.50 4.29
C HIS A 458 -12.65 -11.24 3.42
N MET A 459 -13.51 -11.26 2.42
CA MET A 459 -13.82 -10.17 1.51
C MET A 459 -15.31 -9.85 1.62
N THR A 460 -15.63 -8.61 2.00
CA THR A 460 -17.02 -8.24 2.26
C THR A 460 -17.90 -8.41 1.02
N PRO A 461 -19.01 -9.18 1.09
CA PRO A 461 -19.95 -9.32 -0.02
C PRO A 461 -20.72 -8.02 -0.36
N VAL A 462 -20.61 -6.99 0.49
CA VAL A 462 -21.20 -5.67 0.22
C VAL A 462 -20.51 -4.97 -0.96
N ASN A 463 -19.29 -5.38 -1.29
CA ASN A 463 -18.41 -4.85 -2.35
C ASN A 463 -17.95 -3.40 -2.11
N ASN A 464 -17.94 -2.93 -0.86
CA ASN A 464 -17.34 -1.67 -0.44
C ASN A 464 -16.91 -1.76 1.03
N TYR A 465 -16.00 -0.88 1.46
CA TYR A 465 -15.68 -0.66 2.88
C TYR A 465 -16.33 0.62 3.45
N ASP A 466 -17.09 1.32 2.60
CA ASP A 466 -17.78 2.60 2.87
C ASP A 466 -19.30 2.45 2.87
N SER A 467 -19.81 1.40 3.50
CA SER A 467 -21.27 1.15 3.54
C SER A 467 -22.00 2.31 4.22
N LYS A 468 -23.16 2.66 3.68
CA LYS A 468 -24.09 3.65 4.27
C LYS A 468 -25.15 2.99 5.15
N CYS A 469 -24.99 1.70 5.42
CA CYS A 469 -25.92 0.86 6.17
C CYS A 469 -27.34 0.91 5.59
N SER A 470 -27.48 1.12 4.29
CA SER A 470 -28.78 1.14 3.63
C SER A 470 -29.39 -0.27 3.62
N VAL A 471 -30.72 -0.36 3.49
CA VAL A 471 -31.39 -1.67 3.34
C VAL A 471 -30.83 -2.43 2.13
N GLU A 472 -30.51 -1.71 1.05
CA GLU A 472 -29.86 -2.30 -0.13
C GLU A 472 -28.54 -2.99 0.22
N GLU A 473 -27.64 -2.31 0.93
CA GLU A 473 -26.32 -2.82 1.29
C GLU A 473 -26.40 -3.98 2.30
N ILE A 474 -27.30 -3.88 3.29
CA ILE A 474 -27.54 -4.96 4.27
C ILE A 474 -28.01 -6.23 3.54
N VAL A 475 -28.96 -6.09 2.62
CA VAL A 475 -29.49 -7.22 1.82
C VAL A 475 -28.42 -7.74 0.85
N ARG A 476 -27.64 -6.84 0.25
CA ARG A 476 -26.52 -7.17 -0.65
C ARG A 476 -25.48 -8.02 0.05
N GLY A 477 -25.12 -7.71 1.29
CA GLY A 477 -24.18 -8.50 2.09
C GLY A 477 -24.53 -9.99 2.21
N ILE A 478 -25.82 -10.35 2.07
CA ILE A 478 -26.26 -11.75 2.04
C ILE A 478 -26.38 -12.27 0.61
N LYS A 479 -27.04 -11.52 -0.28
CA LYS A 479 -27.25 -11.95 -1.67
C LYS A 479 -25.96 -12.18 -2.45
N ASN A 480 -24.90 -11.43 -2.11
CA ASN A 480 -23.62 -11.52 -2.80
C ASN A 480 -22.66 -12.53 -2.19
N ASN A 481 -22.94 -13.09 -1.01
CA ASN A 481 -22.03 -13.99 -0.33
C ASN A 481 -21.90 -15.32 -1.11
N GLN A 482 -20.75 -15.51 -1.77
CA GLN A 482 -20.48 -16.70 -2.60
C GLN A 482 -20.34 -17.99 -1.78
N ASP A 483 -20.06 -17.89 -0.48
CA ASP A 483 -19.81 -19.04 0.41
C ASP A 483 -20.93 -19.24 1.43
N ILE A 484 -22.13 -18.72 1.15
CA ILE A 484 -23.28 -18.76 2.06
C ILE A 484 -23.67 -20.17 2.53
N TRP A 485 -23.29 -21.21 1.78
CA TRP A 485 -23.55 -22.62 2.07
C TRP A 485 -22.65 -23.19 3.19
N VAL A 486 -21.52 -22.55 3.50
CA VAL A 486 -20.65 -22.89 4.64
C VAL A 486 -20.64 -21.79 5.68
N GLN A 487 -20.46 -20.55 5.21
CA GLN A 487 -20.31 -19.37 6.03
C GLN A 487 -21.33 -18.30 5.59
N PRO A 488 -22.55 -18.29 6.18
CA PRO A 488 -23.61 -17.35 5.84
C PRO A 488 -23.47 -15.94 6.45
N HIS A 489 -22.40 -15.67 7.19
CA HIS A 489 -22.12 -14.42 7.88
C HIS A 489 -21.22 -13.52 7.02
N ALA A 490 -21.50 -12.21 7.01
CA ALA A 490 -20.70 -11.20 6.32
C ALA A 490 -20.23 -10.11 7.28
N LEU A 491 -18.98 -9.67 7.12
CA LEU A 491 -18.49 -8.45 7.74
C LEU A 491 -18.83 -7.25 6.85
N MET A 492 -19.56 -6.28 7.37
CA MET A 492 -19.91 -5.02 6.71
C MET A 492 -19.17 -3.89 7.39
N LEU A 493 -18.31 -3.22 6.64
CA LEU A 493 -17.64 -2.00 7.10
C LEU A 493 -18.48 -0.80 6.68
N TYR A 494 -18.70 0.13 7.60
CA TYR A 494 -19.51 1.31 7.32
C TYR A 494 -18.82 2.58 7.77
N GLY A 495 -19.07 3.66 7.04
CA GLY A 495 -18.43 4.95 7.22
C GLY A 495 -18.16 5.62 5.89
N PHE A 496 -17.74 6.88 5.95
CA PHE A 496 -17.12 7.55 4.82
C PHE A 496 -15.60 7.43 4.94
N GLY A 497 -14.98 6.74 3.98
CA GLY A 497 -13.56 6.46 3.90
C GLY A 497 -12.89 7.28 2.80
N ASP A 498 -11.79 6.74 2.28
CA ASP A 498 -10.83 7.32 1.32
C ASP A 498 -10.22 8.65 1.81
N GLY A 499 -11.05 9.69 2.00
CA GLY A 499 -10.67 10.99 2.56
C GLY A 499 -10.94 11.16 4.05
N GLY A 500 -11.44 10.13 4.74
CA GLY A 500 -11.87 10.19 6.13
C GLY A 500 -13.29 10.72 6.35
N GLY A 501 -13.69 10.82 7.62
CA GLY A 501 -15.02 11.23 8.07
C GLY A 501 -15.71 10.15 8.92
N GLY A 502 -15.55 8.89 8.53
CA GLY A 502 -16.06 7.71 9.23
C GLY A 502 -17.59 7.66 9.35
N PRO A 503 -18.11 6.75 10.18
CA PRO A 503 -19.54 6.60 10.48
C PRO A 503 -20.28 7.89 10.85
N SER A 504 -21.54 8.00 10.42
CA SER A 504 -22.47 9.07 10.80
C SER A 504 -23.59 8.56 11.72
N GLU A 505 -24.30 9.48 12.38
CA GLU A 505 -25.47 9.14 13.20
C GLU A 505 -26.54 8.41 12.38
N VAL A 506 -26.75 8.85 11.14
CA VAL A 506 -27.73 8.25 10.22
C VAL A 506 -27.41 6.78 9.95
N MET A 507 -26.14 6.43 9.78
CA MET A 507 -25.72 5.04 9.54
C MET A 507 -26.02 4.16 10.76
N VAL A 508 -25.74 4.63 11.98
CA VAL A 508 -26.05 3.88 13.22
C VAL A 508 -27.56 3.73 13.39
N GLU A 509 -28.33 4.79 13.15
CA GLU A 509 -29.79 4.81 13.23
C GLU A 509 -30.47 3.88 12.21
N ARG A 510 -29.85 3.68 11.04
CA ARG A 510 -30.28 2.68 10.04
C ARG A 510 -30.06 1.25 10.55
N LEU A 511 -28.89 0.97 11.13
CA LEU A 511 -28.59 -0.36 11.71
C LEU A 511 -29.59 -0.70 12.83
N ARG A 512 -29.87 0.25 13.73
CA ARG A 512 -30.87 0.12 14.80
C ARG A 512 -32.25 -0.27 14.25
N ARG A 513 -32.71 0.41 13.19
CA ARG A 513 -34.01 0.18 12.55
C ARG A 513 -34.08 -1.15 11.79
N ALA A 514 -33.04 -1.51 11.06
CA ALA A 514 -32.93 -2.81 10.40
C ALA A 514 -32.98 -3.94 11.45
N ARG A 515 -32.26 -3.79 12.56
CA ARG A 515 -32.28 -4.74 13.66
C ARG A 515 -33.65 -4.81 14.35
N ALA A 516 -34.31 -3.68 14.57
CA ALA A 516 -35.64 -3.61 15.14
C ALA A 516 -36.68 -4.37 14.27
N ALA A 517 -36.65 -4.16 12.95
CA ALA A 517 -37.52 -4.89 12.03
C ALA A 517 -37.31 -6.41 12.11
N ASN A 518 -36.06 -6.90 12.11
CA ASN A 518 -35.78 -8.33 12.27
C ASN A 518 -36.27 -8.86 13.63
N ASN A 519 -36.02 -8.13 14.73
CA ASN A 519 -36.46 -8.51 16.07
C ASN A 519 -37.99 -8.57 16.20
N ASN A 520 -38.72 -7.81 15.39
CA ASN A 520 -40.18 -7.84 15.33
C ASN A 520 -40.75 -9.00 14.48
N GLY A 521 -39.90 -9.93 14.03
CA GLY A 521 -40.29 -11.15 13.33
C GLY A 521 -40.09 -11.12 11.80
N PHE A 522 -39.68 -9.98 11.23
CA PHE A 522 -39.46 -9.87 9.79
C PHE A 522 -38.07 -10.38 9.39
N LYS A 523 -37.95 -11.69 9.22
CA LYS A 523 -36.66 -12.37 8.93
C LYS A 523 -36.12 -12.13 7.51
N ASP A 524 -36.92 -11.58 6.61
CA ASP A 524 -36.47 -11.13 5.29
C ASP A 524 -35.47 -9.96 5.38
N MET A 525 -35.49 -9.19 6.47
CA MET A 525 -34.42 -8.27 6.84
C MET A 525 -33.33 -9.07 7.54
N PRO A 526 -32.09 -9.14 7.02
CA PRO A 526 -30.99 -9.82 7.70
C PRO A 526 -30.80 -9.30 9.13
N ARG A 527 -30.53 -10.20 10.08
CA ARG A 527 -30.20 -9.80 11.45
C ARG A 527 -28.81 -9.16 11.45
N VAL A 528 -28.80 -7.84 11.64
CA VAL A 528 -27.59 -7.02 11.80
C VAL A 528 -27.12 -7.06 13.26
N HIS A 529 -25.81 -7.11 13.45
CA HIS A 529 -25.17 -7.03 14.74
C HIS A 529 -24.00 -6.05 14.67
N CYS A 530 -23.99 -5.03 15.54
CA CYS A 530 -22.81 -4.18 15.74
C CYS A 530 -21.78 -5.02 16.51
N GLY A 531 -20.91 -5.70 15.76
CA GLY A 531 -19.95 -6.68 16.27
C GLY A 531 -19.09 -6.09 17.39
N ARG A 532 -18.70 -6.92 18.36
CA ARG A 532 -17.75 -6.50 19.41
C ARG A 532 -16.41 -6.13 18.82
N SER A 533 -15.89 -6.91 17.87
CA SER A 533 -14.65 -6.65 17.14
C SER A 533 -14.60 -7.42 15.81
N ALA A 534 -13.65 -7.07 14.94
CA ALA A 534 -13.38 -7.87 13.74
C ALA A 534 -12.85 -9.27 14.09
N LYS A 535 -12.10 -9.38 15.19
CA LYS A 535 -11.60 -10.67 15.70
C LYS A 535 -12.77 -11.61 16.00
N ASP A 536 -13.81 -11.14 16.68
CA ASP A 536 -14.97 -11.97 17.02
C ASP A 536 -15.66 -12.53 15.77
N PHE A 537 -15.71 -11.75 14.68
CA PHE A 537 -16.21 -12.24 13.40
C PHE A 537 -15.33 -13.38 12.84
N PHE A 538 -14.01 -13.21 12.82
CA PHE A 538 -13.09 -14.23 12.31
C PHE A 538 -13.03 -15.49 13.18
N GLU A 539 -13.09 -15.34 14.51
CA GLU A 539 -13.19 -16.47 15.43
C GLU A 539 -14.50 -17.24 15.19
N HIS A 540 -15.62 -16.54 15.02
CA HIS A 540 -16.89 -17.15 14.65
C HIS A 540 -16.81 -17.87 13.30
N VAL A 541 -16.20 -17.25 12.27
CA VAL A 541 -15.93 -17.90 10.98
C VAL A 541 -15.11 -19.17 11.18
N ARG A 542 -14.02 -19.10 11.95
CA ARG A 542 -13.14 -20.24 12.22
C ARG A 542 -13.90 -21.37 12.90
N GLU A 543 -14.76 -21.08 13.88
CA GLU A 543 -15.56 -22.07 14.58
C GLU A 543 -16.59 -22.74 13.67
N VAL A 544 -17.44 -21.99 12.96
CA VAL A 544 -18.51 -22.56 12.11
C VAL A 544 -17.98 -23.30 10.88
N THR A 545 -16.73 -23.05 10.51
CA THR A 545 -16.04 -23.71 9.40
C THR A 545 -15.11 -24.85 9.84
N GLU A 546 -15.14 -25.24 11.12
CA GLU A 546 -14.29 -26.29 11.71
C GLU A 546 -12.78 -26.00 11.54
N ASN A 547 -12.35 -24.83 12.00
CA ASN A 547 -11.02 -24.27 11.77
C ASN A 547 -10.69 -24.09 10.29
N GLY A 548 -11.66 -23.63 9.50
CA GLY A 548 -11.49 -23.38 8.06
C GLY A 548 -11.52 -24.63 7.18
N ARG A 549 -11.65 -25.85 7.74
CA ARG A 549 -11.68 -27.11 6.97
C ARG A 549 -12.81 -27.20 5.96
N ARG A 550 -13.90 -26.46 6.18
CA ARG A 550 -15.05 -26.41 5.27
C ARG A 550 -14.92 -25.31 4.20
N LEU A 551 -13.93 -24.42 4.30
CA LEU A 551 -13.72 -23.35 3.32
C LEU A 551 -13.02 -23.90 2.07
N SER A 552 -13.29 -23.26 0.94
CA SER A 552 -12.49 -23.47 -0.27
C SER A 552 -11.06 -23.00 -0.05
N THR A 553 -10.12 -23.61 -0.77
CA THR A 553 -8.71 -23.22 -0.74
C THR A 553 -8.37 -22.40 -1.98
N TRP A 554 -7.63 -21.31 -1.80
CA TRP A 554 -6.96 -20.58 -2.88
C TRP A 554 -5.46 -20.65 -2.65
N SER A 555 -4.67 -21.10 -3.63
CA SER A 555 -3.22 -21.27 -3.49
C SER A 555 -2.47 -20.33 -4.44
N GLY A 556 -1.44 -19.66 -3.93
CA GLY A 556 -0.63 -18.70 -4.70
C GLY A 556 -1.14 -17.26 -4.60
N GLU A 557 -0.87 -16.43 -5.60
CA GLU A 557 -1.25 -15.01 -5.57
C GLU A 557 -2.76 -14.81 -5.67
N ILE A 558 -3.28 -13.74 -5.06
CA ILE A 558 -4.63 -13.25 -5.33
C ILE A 558 -4.50 -12.03 -6.23
N TYR A 559 -4.57 -12.28 -7.54
CA TYR A 559 -4.38 -11.27 -8.58
C TYR A 559 -5.63 -10.36 -8.71
N LEU A 560 -5.42 -9.05 -8.63
CA LEU A 560 -6.46 -8.05 -8.93
C LEU A 560 -6.51 -7.85 -10.44
N GLU A 561 -7.69 -8.06 -11.02
CA GLU A 561 -7.89 -7.93 -12.46
C GLU A 561 -8.22 -6.49 -12.85
N PHE A 562 -7.57 -5.52 -12.22
CA PHE A 562 -7.80 -4.07 -12.34
C PHE A 562 -6.55 -3.32 -11.84
N HIS A 563 -6.41 -2.05 -12.22
CA HIS A 563 -5.30 -1.17 -11.88
C HIS A 563 -3.92 -1.73 -12.28
N ARG A 564 -3.75 -2.20 -13.53
CA ARG A 564 -2.48 -2.83 -13.96
C ARG A 564 -1.41 -1.82 -14.39
N GLY A 565 -1.80 -0.59 -14.72
CA GLY A 565 -0.89 0.51 -15.08
C GLY A 565 0.06 0.88 -13.94
N VAL A 566 -0.38 0.69 -12.69
CA VAL A 566 0.37 1.05 -11.48
C VAL A 566 1.73 0.38 -11.32
N TYR A 567 2.01 -0.71 -12.04
CA TYR A 567 3.33 -1.34 -12.01
C TYR A 567 4.38 -0.51 -12.78
N THR A 568 3.94 0.44 -13.60
CA THR A 568 4.80 1.26 -14.46
C THR A 568 4.71 2.75 -14.12
N SER A 569 3.51 3.26 -13.81
CA SER A 569 3.26 4.67 -13.54
C SER A 569 4.21 5.29 -12.51
N HIS A 570 4.67 6.53 -12.67
CA HIS A 570 5.71 7.11 -11.79
C HIS A 570 6.95 6.23 -11.62
N GLY A 571 7.59 5.88 -12.75
CA GLY A 571 8.77 5.02 -12.81
C GLY A 571 9.95 5.49 -11.94
N SER A 572 10.05 6.80 -11.67
CA SER A 572 11.10 7.34 -10.80
C SER A 572 10.92 7.01 -9.32
N ILE A 573 9.68 7.00 -8.82
CA ILE A 573 9.36 6.69 -7.42
C ILE A 573 9.63 5.20 -7.16
N LYS A 574 9.27 4.35 -8.11
CA LYS A 574 9.59 2.91 -8.09
C LYS A 574 11.09 2.65 -8.07
N GLN A 575 11.87 3.44 -8.81
CA GLN A 575 13.32 3.39 -8.79
C GLN A 575 13.89 3.83 -7.43
N TRP A 576 13.40 4.94 -6.86
CA TRP A 576 13.77 5.36 -5.51
C TRP A 576 13.50 4.26 -4.49
N ASN A 577 12.29 3.68 -4.49
CA ASN A 577 11.92 2.60 -3.59
C ASN A 577 12.91 1.43 -3.69
N ARG A 578 13.11 0.88 -4.90
CA ARG A 578 13.95 -0.32 -5.07
C ARG A 578 15.40 -0.07 -4.67
N ARG A 579 15.96 1.09 -5.03
CA ARG A 579 17.35 1.44 -4.69
C ARG A 579 17.51 1.68 -3.19
N PHE A 580 16.56 2.34 -2.54
CA PHE A 580 16.59 2.49 -1.08
C PHE A 580 16.43 1.17 -0.33
N GLU A 581 15.57 0.26 -0.79
CA GLU A 581 15.46 -1.09 -0.20
C GLU A 581 16.81 -1.82 -0.24
N ALA A 582 17.46 -1.83 -1.41
CA ALA A 582 18.78 -2.42 -1.57
C ALA A 582 19.83 -1.71 -0.71
N PHE A 583 19.79 -0.37 -0.64
CA PHE A 583 20.70 0.42 0.17
C PHE A 583 20.53 0.15 1.67
N MET A 584 19.30 0.07 2.19
CA MET A 584 19.06 -0.20 3.60
C MET A 584 19.56 -1.59 4.01
N GLN A 585 19.39 -2.59 3.14
CA GLN A 585 19.99 -3.92 3.31
C GLN A 585 21.53 -3.83 3.43
N LYS A 586 22.19 -3.04 2.59
CA LYS A 586 23.64 -2.80 2.68
C LYS A 586 24.02 -2.08 3.98
N LEU A 587 23.28 -1.03 4.34
CA LEU A 587 23.58 -0.16 5.47
C LEU A 587 23.49 -0.93 6.79
N GLU A 588 22.43 -1.72 6.99
CA GLU A 588 22.28 -2.50 8.22
C GLU A 588 23.31 -3.64 8.31
N TRP A 589 23.66 -4.26 7.18
CA TRP A 589 24.75 -5.24 7.12
C TRP A 589 26.07 -4.59 7.59
N LEU A 590 26.39 -3.40 7.05
CA LEU A 590 27.64 -2.70 7.37
C LEU A 590 27.66 -2.16 8.80
N ALA A 591 26.56 -1.56 9.27
CA ALA A 591 26.43 -1.07 10.63
C ALA A 591 26.50 -2.22 11.65
N THR A 592 25.95 -3.39 11.30
CA THR A 592 26.06 -4.60 12.12
C THR A 592 27.51 -5.08 12.17
N LEU A 593 28.20 -5.16 11.03
CA LEU A 593 29.63 -5.50 10.97
C LEU A 593 30.48 -4.55 11.81
N ALA A 594 30.25 -3.23 11.67
CA ALA A 594 30.92 -2.20 12.46
C ALA A 594 30.68 -2.39 13.96
N SER A 595 29.44 -2.70 14.37
CA SER A 595 29.13 -2.97 15.79
C SER A 595 29.78 -4.24 16.34
N ILE A 596 30.13 -5.20 15.49
CA ILE A 596 30.85 -6.41 15.88
C ILE A 596 32.36 -6.15 16.02
N LYS A 597 32.95 -5.41 15.06
CA LYS A 597 34.42 -5.34 14.90
C LYS A 597 35.06 -4.07 15.45
N ALA A 598 34.35 -2.95 15.50
CA ALA A 598 34.92 -1.66 15.86
C ALA A 598 34.63 -1.32 17.34
N SER A 599 35.69 -1.24 18.15
CA SER A 599 35.56 -0.82 19.55
C SER A 599 35.08 0.64 19.63
N GLY A 600 33.95 0.85 20.31
CA GLY A 600 33.34 2.18 20.47
C GLY A 600 32.33 2.57 19.39
N TYR A 601 32.09 1.74 18.37
CA TYR A 601 30.96 1.94 17.45
C TYR A 601 29.66 1.44 18.07
N ARG A 602 28.64 2.32 18.13
CA ARG A 602 27.30 1.97 18.57
C ARG A 602 26.38 1.90 17.34
N TYR A 603 25.62 0.82 17.22
CA TYR A 603 24.64 0.68 16.14
C TYR A 603 23.63 1.85 16.18
N PRO A 604 23.49 2.65 15.10
CA PRO A 604 22.71 3.88 15.10
C PRO A 604 21.22 3.61 14.88
N LYS A 605 20.57 3.00 15.88
CA LYS A 605 19.21 2.46 15.74
C LYS A 605 18.18 3.55 15.43
N GLU A 606 18.18 4.64 16.19
CA GLU A 606 17.21 5.73 16.02
C GLU A 606 17.35 6.39 14.64
N GLU A 607 18.58 6.57 14.17
CA GLU A 607 18.84 7.15 12.86
C GLU A 607 18.49 6.21 11.70
N ILE A 608 18.63 4.89 11.88
CA ILE A 608 18.16 3.88 10.92
C ILE A 608 16.62 3.88 10.85
N ASP A 609 15.94 3.98 12.00
CA ASP A 609 14.47 4.09 12.06
C ASP A 609 13.97 5.35 11.36
N ALA A 610 14.70 6.46 11.50
CA ALA A 610 14.42 7.72 10.81
C ALA A 610 14.60 7.68 9.27
N ILE A 611 15.04 6.54 8.71
CA ILE A 611 15.06 6.24 7.28
C ILE A 611 14.01 5.18 6.93
N TRP A 612 13.86 4.13 7.75
CA TRP A 612 12.84 3.11 7.52
C TRP A 612 11.41 3.66 7.62
N GLU A 613 11.06 4.43 8.65
CA GLU A 613 9.69 4.94 8.84
C GLU A 613 9.20 5.76 7.61
N PRO A 614 9.99 6.71 7.05
CA PRO A 614 9.61 7.41 5.82
C PRO A 614 9.61 6.53 4.56
N LEU A 615 10.55 5.57 4.43
CA LEU A 615 10.54 4.63 3.31
C LEU A 615 9.25 3.80 3.31
N LEU A 616 8.83 3.28 4.46
CA LEU A 616 7.59 2.52 4.61
C LEU A 616 6.34 3.37 4.39
N LEU A 617 6.37 4.64 4.77
CA LEU A 617 5.31 5.59 4.48
C LEU A 617 5.13 5.79 2.96
N ASN A 618 6.24 5.94 2.23
CA ASN A 618 6.22 6.10 0.77
C ASN A 618 5.73 4.83 0.03
N GLN A 619 5.66 3.68 0.71
CA GLN A 619 5.12 2.42 0.19
C GLN A 619 3.60 2.28 0.37
N PHE A 620 2.90 3.34 0.80
CA PHE A 620 1.45 3.39 0.82
C PHE A 620 0.84 3.06 -0.56
N HIS A 621 -0.32 2.40 -0.58
CA HIS A 621 -0.91 1.83 -1.79
C HIS A 621 -1.37 2.85 -2.85
N ASP A 622 -1.37 4.16 -2.57
CA ASP A 622 -1.54 5.19 -3.62
C ASP A 622 -0.27 5.99 -3.94
N CYS A 623 0.75 5.87 -3.09
CA CYS A 623 2.01 6.56 -3.27
C CYS A 623 2.92 5.79 -4.23
N LEU A 624 3.32 4.58 -3.83
CA LEU A 624 4.25 3.75 -4.62
C LEU A 624 3.65 3.29 -5.96
N PRO A 625 2.34 2.95 -6.05
CA PRO A 625 1.64 2.67 -7.30
C PRO A 625 1.65 3.78 -8.35
N GLY A 626 1.86 5.05 -7.98
CA GLY A 626 1.86 6.13 -8.98
C GLY A 626 0.46 6.71 -9.25
N SER A 627 -0.45 6.65 -8.27
CA SER A 627 -1.86 7.01 -8.37
C SER A 627 -2.28 8.30 -7.62
N SER A 628 -1.36 9.20 -7.31
CA SER A 628 -1.61 10.41 -6.50
C SER A 628 -1.42 11.70 -7.29
N ILE A 629 -1.90 12.83 -6.76
CA ILE A 629 -1.66 14.13 -7.41
C ILE A 629 -0.18 14.52 -7.37
N ARG A 630 0.27 15.37 -8.29
CA ARG A 630 1.66 15.83 -8.41
C ARG A 630 2.30 16.23 -7.08
N LYS A 631 1.55 16.96 -6.24
CA LYS A 631 2.03 17.45 -4.95
C LYS A 631 2.50 16.31 -4.02
N VAL A 632 1.88 15.14 -4.09
CA VAL A 632 2.29 13.97 -3.31
C VAL A 632 3.67 13.52 -3.74
N TYR A 633 3.94 13.46 -5.05
CA TYR A 633 5.27 13.08 -5.55
C TYR A 633 6.36 14.09 -5.24
N ASP A 634 6.03 15.39 -5.22
CA ASP A 634 6.97 16.40 -4.74
C ASP A 634 7.33 16.16 -3.25
N ASP A 635 6.33 15.84 -2.39
CA ASP A 635 6.57 15.49 -0.99
C ASP A 635 7.44 14.21 -0.87
N LEU A 636 7.21 13.19 -1.71
CA LEU A 636 8.00 11.96 -1.75
C LEU A 636 9.45 12.20 -2.15
N GLU A 637 9.69 12.97 -3.20
CA GLU A 637 11.04 13.29 -3.71
C GLU A 637 11.85 14.05 -2.64
N GLU A 638 11.23 14.97 -1.89
CA GLU A 638 11.85 15.63 -0.74
C GLU A 638 12.23 14.64 0.37
N MET A 639 11.32 13.71 0.70
CA MET A 639 11.58 12.67 1.70
C MET A 639 12.73 11.73 1.27
N TYR A 640 12.76 11.31 0.00
CA TYR A 640 13.86 10.49 -0.54
C TYR A 640 15.20 11.23 -0.51
N ALA A 641 15.21 12.53 -0.83
CA ALA A 641 16.42 13.35 -0.75
C ALA A 641 16.96 13.47 0.69
N ASP A 642 16.08 13.67 1.68
CA ASP A 642 16.49 13.70 3.10
C ASP A 642 17.01 12.35 3.59
N MET A 643 16.32 11.25 3.23
CA MET A 643 16.76 9.89 3.53
C MET A 643 18.15 9.60 2.94
N ALA A 644 18.44 10.11 1.74
CA ALA A 644 19.73 9.91 1.08
C ALA A 644 20.87 10.57 1.86
N VAL A 645 20.65 11.79 2.34
CA VAL A 645 21.64 12.52 3.17
C VAL A 645 21.90 11.78 4.48
N LYS A 646 20.84 11.31 5.16
CA LYS A 646 20.94 10.52 6.39
C LYS A 646 21.68 9.21 6.17
N GLY A 647 21.29 8.45 5.14
CA GLY A 647 21.89 7.17 4.78
C GLY A 647 23.38 7.30 4.46
N GLN A 648 23.77 8.29 3.65
CA GLN A 648 25.17 8.55 3.32
C GLN A 648 26.02 8.86 4.56
N LYS A 649 25.47 9.62 5.52
CA LYS A 649 26.14 9.91 6.78
C LYS A 649 26.38 8.63 7.60
N LEU A 650 25.36 7.79 7.76
CA LEU A 650 25.46 6.55 8.54
C LEU A 650 26.43 5.55 7.90
N TRP A 651 26.41 5.43 6.57
CA TRP A 651 27.35 4.61 5.83
C TRP A 651 28.80 5.01 6.08
N ARG A 652 29.12 6.31 5.92
CA ARG A 652 30.46 6.84 6.20
C ARG A 652 30.89 6.63 7.65
N GLN A 653 29.96 6.76 8.60
CA GLN A 653 30.26 6.51 10.01
C GLN A 653 30.65 5.06 10.27
N ALA A 654 29.93 4.10 9.70
CA ALA A 654 30.24 2.67 9.83
C ALA A 654 31.59 2.31 9.18
N LEU A 655 31.86 2.84 7.98
CA LEU A 655 33.16 2.70 7.30
C LEU A 655 34.33 3.23 8.12
N ASN A 656 34.21 4.47 8.59
CA ASN A 656 35.26 5.12 9.38
C ASN A 656 35.56 4.32 10.65
N ALA A 657 34.52 3.76 11.29
CA ALA A 657 34.68 2.91 12.46
C ALA A 657 35.41 1.61 12.15
N LEU A 658 35.20 1.04 10.96
CA LEU A 658 35.92 -0.12 10.44
C LEU A 658 37.34 0.23 9.93
N GLY A 659 37.79 1.48 10.07
CA GLY A 659 39.12 1.92 9.64
C GLY A 659 39.26 2.15 8.14
N VAL A 660 38.13 2.31 7.44
CA VAL A 660 38.08 2.55 5.99
C VAL A 660 37.77 4.03 5.71
N GLY A 661 38.44 4.65 4.73
CA GLY A 661 38.16 6.04 4.32
C GLY A 661 38.98 7.17 5.00
N GLY A 662 40.07 6.85 5.72
CA GLY A 662 40.97 7.87 6.31
C GLY A 662 41.79 8.68 5.28
N GLU A 663 42.28 9.88 5.64
CA GLU A 663 43.12 10.73 4.78
C GLU A 663 44.36 9.96 4.27
N VAL A 664 44.43 9.77 2.95
CA VAL A 664 45.57 9.12 2.28
C VAL A 664 46.72 10.13 2.20
N VAL A 665 47.62 10.12 3.18
CA VAL A 665 48.90 10.83 3.12
C VAL A 665 49.97 9.88 2.59
N GLY A 666 50.14 9.81 1.26
CA GLY A 666 51.28 9.11 0.65
C GLY A 666 51.00 8.47 -0.71
N ALA A 667 51.93 8.66 -1.66
CA ALA A 667 51.90 8.10 -3.00
C ALA A 667 52.54 6.70 -3.04
N SER A 668 51.86 5.66 -2.55
CA SER A 668 52.25 4.28 -2.83
C SER A 668 51.04 3.36 -3.02
N LYS A 669 50.93 2.79 -4.23
CA LYS A 669 49.97 1.75 -4.69
C LYS A 669 48.58 1.79 -4.03
N SER A 670 47.73 2.69 -4.52
CA SER A 670 46.30 2.71 -4.21
C SER A 670 45.63 1.46 -4.82
N ALA A 671 45.12 0.56 -3.99
CA ALA A 671 44.23 -0.52 -4.42
C ALA A 671 42.80 -0.13 -4.02
N TYR A 672 41.91 0.02 -5.00
CA TYR A 672 40.49 0.27 -4.73
C TYR A 672 39.83 -1.05 -4.30
N ALA A 673 38.87 -0.94 -3.39
CA ALA A 673 38.03 -2.06 -2.99
C ALA A 673 36.56 -1.61 -2.91
N ALA A 674 35.64 -2.57 -3.01
CA ALA A 674 34.21 -2.34 -2.79
C ALA A 674 33.69 -3.30 -1.73
N ILE A 675 32.65 -2.89 -1.00
CA ILE A 675 31.99 -3.77 -0.04
C ILE A 675 31.05 -4.70 -0.79
N ASN A 676 31.18 -6.00 -0.56
CA ASN A 676 30.22 -7.00 -1.02
C ASN A 676 29.31 -7.41 0.14
N THR A 677 28.10 -6.85 0.18
CA THR A 677 27.13 -7.15 1.25
C THR A 677 26.28 -8.39 0.97
N LEU A 678 26.50 -9.08 -0.15
CA LEU A 678 25.83 -10.32 -0.48
C LEU A 678 26.71 -11.51 -0.09
N ASP A 679 26.11 -12.54 0.50
CA ASP A 679 26.75 -13.85 0.75
C ASP A 679 26.85 -14.67 -0.55
N LEU A 680 27.44 -14.07 -1.60
CA LEU A 680 27.66 -14.72 -2.89
C LEU A 680 28.96 -14.23 -3.55
N PRO A 681 29.78 -15.14 -4.11
CA PRO A 681 30.97 -14.77 -4.89
C PRO A 681 30.60 -13.92 -6.11
N ARG A 682 31.39 -12.88 -6.39
CA ARG A 682 31.12 -11.90 -7.44
C ARG A 682 32.36 -11.56 -8.22
N ARG A 683 32.18 -11.30 -9.52
CA ARG A 683 33.22 -10.82 -10.43
C ARG A 683 32.55 -9.92 -11.46
N GLU A 684 32.85 -8.62 -11.44
CA GLU A 684 32.14 -7.62 -12.25
C GLU A 684 33.11 -6.58 -12.83
N LEU A 685 32.79 -6.07 -14.03
CA LEU A 685 33.46 -4.92 -14.63
C LEU A 685 32.77 -3.63 -14.23
N VAL A 686 33.43 -2.83 -13.41
CA VAL A 686 32.92 -1.54 -12.92
C VAL A 686 33.59 -0.41 -13.71
N GLU A 687 32.76 0.47 -14.28
CA GLU A 687 33.21 1.67 -14.98
C GLU A 687 33.36 2.82 -13.98
N VAL A 688 34.56 3.41 -13.93
CA VAL A 688 34.87 4.57 -13.10
C VAL A 688 35.26 5.76 -13.97
N GLU A 689 34.78 6.95 -13.61
CA GLU A 689 35.16 8.19 -14.32
C GLU A 689 36.61 8.60 -14.02
N LEU A 690 37.33 9.03 -15.05
CA LEU A 690 38.68 9.61 -14.95
C LEU A 690 38.65 11.15 -15.05
N GLY A 691 37.49 11.76 -14.74
CA GLY A 691 37.14 13.16 -15.00
C GLY A 691 37.81 14.22 -14.09
N SER A 692 37.39 15.47 -14.23
CA SER A 692 38.01 16.67 -13.62
C SER A 692 37.97 16.74 -12.09
N SER A 693 37.12 15.94 -11.45
CA SER A 693 37.02 15.80 -9.99
C SER A 693 38.13 14.91 -9.40
N MET A 694 38.88 14.18 -10.24
CA MET A 694 39.95 13.29 -9.82
C MET A 694 41.34 13.92 -9.99
N PRO A 695 42.26 13.79 -9.02
CA PRO A 695 43.65 14.19 -9.18
C PRO A 695 44.30 13.50 -10.39
N ARG A 696 45.00 14.28 -11.24
CA ARG A 696 45.61 13.77 -12.48
C ARG A 696 46.55 12.56 -12.27
N ALA A 697 47.29 12.53 -11.17
CA ALA A 697 48.17 11.42 -10.85
C ALA A 697 47.39 10.12 -10.58
N GLU A 698 46.23 10.23 -9.95
CA GLU A 698 45.34 9.11 -9.64
C GLU A 698 44.66 8.57 -10.91
N ALA A 699 44.19 9.46 -11.79
CA ALA A 699 43.63 9.08 -13.08
C ALA A 699 44.64 8.31 -13.94
N ILE A 700 45.93 8.69 -13.90
CA ILE A 700 47.01 7.96 -14.59
C ILE A 700 47.19 6.56 -13.99
N VAL A 701 47.24 6.42 -12.67
CA VAL A 701 47.39 5.11 -12.01
C VAL A 701 46.23 4.19 -12.36
N LEU A 702 45.00 4.67 -12.27
CA LEU A 702 43.81 3.91 -12.66
C LEU A 702 43.82 3.51 -14.13
N SER A 703 44.23 4.41 -15.02
CA SER A 703 44.35 4.09 -16.44
C SER A 703 45.32 2.92 -16.68
N HIS A 704 46.41 2.85 -15.91
CA HIS A 704 47.39 1.76 -16.00
C HIS A 704 46.93 0.47 -15.34
N GLN A 705 46.05 0.52 -14.34
CA GLN A 705 45.46 -0.65 -13.68
C GLN A 705 44.20 -1.18 -14.39
N SER A 706 43.57 -0.35 -15.22
CA SER A 706 42.33 -0.68 -15.89
C SER A 706 42.48 -1.85 -16.86
N MET A 707 41.38 -2.59 -17.04
CA MET A 707 41.27 -3.64 -18.05
C MET A 707 41.08 -3.04 -19.45
N GLN A 708 40.38 -1.91 -19.52
CA GLN A 708 40.06 -1.20 -20.75
C GLN A 708 39.74 0.27 -20.45
N LEU A 709 40.25 1.17 -21.29
CA LEU A 709 39.83 2.57 -21.31
C LEU A 709 38.57 2.74 -22.16
N CYS A 710 37.64 3.54 -21.67
CA CYS A 710 36.31 3.71 -22.23
C CYS A 710 36.04 5.18 -22.55
N ARG A 711 35.04 5.46 -23.41
CA ARG A 711 34.65 6.82 -23.82
C ARG A 711 35.82 7.72 -24.22
N ALA A 712 36.69 7.22 -25.12
CA ALA A 712 37.89 7.92 -25.56
C ALA A 712 38.85 8.34 -24.41
N GLY A 713 38.94 7.53 -23.35
CA GLY A 713 39.83 7.75 -22.21
C GLY A 713 39.24 8.59 -21.07
N GLN A 714 37.95 8.90 -21.12
CA GLN A 714 37.25 9.62 -20.03
C GLN A 714 36.88 8.71 -18.85
N SER A 715 36.90 7.39 -19.04
CA SER A 715 36.55 6.39 -18.02
C SER A 715 37.42 5.15 -18.16
N ALA A 716 37.49 4.35 -17.10
CA ALA A 716 38.26 3.10 -17.03
C ALA A 716 37.38 1.97 -16.50
N LEU A 717 37.58 0.75 -17.03
CA LEU A 717 37.00 -0.46 -16.46
C LEU A 717 37.95 -1.11 -15.48
N LEU A 718 37.47 -1.31 -14.27
CA LEU A 718 38.13 -2.09 -13.24
C LEU A 718 37.42 -3.44 -13.12
N LEU A 719 38.19 -4.52 -13.06
CA LEU A 719 37.65 -5.83 -12.71
C LEU A 719 37.67 -5.95 -11.19
N LEU A 720 36.51 -5.95 -10.57
CA LEU A 720 36.38 -6.23 -9.14
C LEU A 720 36.01 -7.69 -8.94
N GLU A 721 36.68 -8.32 -8.00
CA GLU A 721 36.43 -9.72 -7.65
C GLU A 721 36.36 -9.91 -6.13
N ASP A 722 35.30 -10.57 -5.68
CA ASP A 722 35.19 -11.23 -4.38
C ASP A 722 34.95 -12.72 -4.63
N PRO A 723 36.01 -13.56 -4.66
CA PRO A 723 35.86 -14.98 -4.94
C PRO A 723 35.26 -15.73 -3.76
N THR A 724 35.28 -15.13 -2.57
CA THR A 724 34.75 -15.72 -1.34
C THR A 724 33.27 -15.43 -1.17
N GLY A 725 32.82 -14.27 -1.65
CA GLY A 725 31.47 -13.76 -1.44
C GLY A 725 31.23 -13.24 -0.03
N ARG A 726 32.27 -12.77 0.67
CA ARG A 726 32.23 -12.62 2.14
C ARG A 726 32.45 -11.22 2.67
N GLY A 727 32.51 -10.18 1.84
CA GLY A 727 32.48 -8.81 2.38
C GLY A 727 33.23 -7.77 1.59
N GLN A 728 34.20 -8.17 0.76
CA GLN A 728 35.06 -7.23 0.05
C GLN A 728 35.43 -7.75 -1.33
N ALA A 729 35.17 -6.93 -2.34
CA ALA A 729 35.71 -7.11 -3.67
C ALA A 729 36.95 -6.24 -3.86
N THR A 730 37.99 -6.81 -4.45
CA THR A 730 39.25 -6.10 -4.72
C THR A 730 39.48 -5.96 -6.22
N VAL A 731 40.17 -4.89 -6.62
CA VAL A 731 40.58 -4.72 -8.01
C VAL A 731 41.61 -5.78 -8.38
N VAL A 732 41.32 -6.56 -9.43
CA VAL A 732 42.23 -7.54 -10.00
C VAL A 732 43.33 -6.82 -10.78
N ASP A 733 44.59 -7.18 -10.54
CA ASP A 733 45.75 -6.64 -11.28
C ASP A 733 45.67 -7.05 -12.76
N ASN A 734 45.73 -6.07 -13.67
CA ASN A 734 45.67 -6.32 -15.13
C ASN A 734 46.89 -7.07 -15.68
N GLN A 735 47.94 -7.25 -14.88
CA GLN A 735 49.11 -8.07 -15.21
C GLN A 735 49.07 -9.47 -14.58
N SER A 736 47.98 -9.82 -13.88
CA SER A 736 47.88 -11.10 -13.17
C SER A 736 47.72 -12.30 -14.14
N VAL A 737 48.31 -13.43 -13.74
CA VAL A 737 48.27 -14.70 -14.50
C VAL A 737 46.84 -15.26 -14.59
N SER A 738 45.95 -14.92 -13.64
CA SER A 738 44.54 -15.33 -13.64
C SER A 738 43.71 -14.79 -14.81
N LEU A 739 44.25 -13.81 -15.57
CA LEU A 739 43.62 -13.26 -16.75
C LEU A 739 43.84 -14.10 -18.01
N GLN A 740 44.73 -15.11 -17.97
CA GLN A 740 45.07 -15.95 -19.14
C GLN A 740 43.89 -16.78 -19.68
N ASP A 741 42.85 -17.01 -18.86
CA ASP A 741 41.60 -17.70 -19.25
C ASP A 741 40.46 -16.73 -19.62
N SER A 742 40.72 -15.42 -19.68
CA SER A 742 39.68 -14.41 -19.89
C SER A 742 39.19 -14.39 -21.33
N GLN A 743 37.87 -14.45 -21.49
CA GLN A 743 37.20 -14.38 -22.79
C GLN A 743 37.30 -12.97 -23.36
N THR A 744 37.46 -12.82 -24.68
CA THR A 744 37.48 -11.49 -25.31
C THR A 744 36.14 -11.19 -25.97
N VAL A 745 35.65 -9.97 -25.80
CA VAL A 745 34.47 -9.46 -26.52
C VAL A 745 34.89 -8.57 -27.67
N LYS A 746 34.07 -8.52 -28.72
CA LYS A 746 34.28 -7.68 -29.89
C LYS A 746 32.98 -7.07 -30.39
N ALA A 747 33.05 -5.81 -30.81
CA ALA A 747 32.01 -5.16 -31.61
C ALA A 747 32.55 -4.89 -33.02
N GLU A 748 31.82 -5.30 -34.05
CA GLU A 748 32.16 -4.99 -35.43
C GLU A 748 30.93 -4.64 -36.26
N GLN A 749 31.14 -3.84 -37.29
CA GLN A 749 30.10 -3.50 -38.26
C GLN A 749 30.20 -4.48 -39.43
N LEU A 750 29.12 -5.22 -39.69
CA LEU A 750 29.06 -6.23 -40.76
C LEU A 750 28.71 -5.58 -42.10
N ASP A 751 27.70 -4.71 -42.11
CA ASP A 751 27.21 -3.99 -43.28
C ASP A 751 26.62 -2.63 -42.88
N HIS A 752 25.98 -1.91 -43.82
CA HIS A 752 25.36 -0.63 -43.51
C HIS A 752 24.19 -0.80 -42.52
N ASN A 753 24.35 -0.22 -41.32
CA ASN A 753 23.42 -0.35 -40.19
C ASN A 753 23.22 -1.79 -39.66
N SER A 754 24.16 -2.72 -39.89
CA SER A 754 24.22 -4.00 -39.16
C SER A 754 25.52 -4.14 -38.38
N PHE A 755 25.37 -4.50 -37.11
CA PHE A 755 26.44 -4.64 -36.13
C PHE A 755 26.39 -6.01 -35.47
N LEU A 756 27.54 -6.50 -35.06
CA LEU A 756 27.71 -7.74 -34.32
C LEU A 756 28.45 -7.44 -33.02
N LEU A 757 27.81 -7.75 -31.89
CA LEU A 757 28.46 -7.88 -30.59
C LEU A 757 28.70 -9.35 -30.35
N GLN A 758 29.93 -9.76 -30.04
CA GLN A 758 30.25 -11.17 -29.82
C GLN A 758 31.19 -11.38 -28.65
N SER A 759 30.91 -12.43 -27.89
CA SER A 759 31.81 -13.10 -26.96
C SER A 759 32.02 -14.55 -27.44
N PRO A 760 32.89 -15.35 -26.78
CA PRO A 760 32.96 -16.78 -27.03
C PRO A 760 31.63 -17.50 -26.74
N ALA A 761 30.86 -17.01 -25.76
CA ALA A 761 29.60 -17.60 -25.34
C ALA A 761 28.39 -17.19 -26.18
N ILE A 762 28.27 -15.90 -26.54
CA ILE A 762 27.08 -15.37 -27.22
C ILE A 762 27.44 -14.44 -28.38
N ALA A 763 26.59 -14.38 -29.39
CA ALA A 763 26.66 -13.44 -30.51
C ALA A 763 25.31 -12.74 -30.68
N VAL A 764 25.33 -11.41 -30.74
CA VAL A 764 24.15 -10.55 -30.84
C VAL A 764 24.24 -9.71 -32.10
N LYS A 765 23.30 -9.93 -33.03
CA LYS A 765 23.23 -9.19 -34.28
C LYS A 765 22.17 -8.09 -34.18
N VAL A 766 22.61 -6.84 -34.35
CA VAL A 766 21.74 -5.65 -34.34
C VAL A 766 21.67 -5.09 -35.76
N SER A 767 20.47 -5.01 -36.34
CA SER A 767 20.25 -4.42 -37.66
C SER A 767 19.21 -3.30 -37.55
N LYS A 768 19.53 -2.12 -38.09
CA LYS A 768 18.69 -0.91 -37.99
C LYS A 768 18.28 -0.59 -36.55
N GLY A 769 19.17 -0.90 -35.60
CA GLY A 769 18.98 -0.71 -34.15
C GLY A 769 18.02 -1.69 -33.48
N ARG A 770 17.56 -2.73 -34.19
CA ARG A 770 16.77 -3.81 -33.59
C ARG A 770 17.60 -5.08 -33.51
N ILE A 771 17.41 -5.84 -32.44
CA ILE A 771 18.13 -7.10 -32.25
C ILE A 771 17.44 -8.15 -33.12
N THR A 772 18.18 -8.67 -34.10
CA THR A 772 17.70 -9.65 -35.07
C THR A 772 18.07 -11.09 -34.72
N SER A 773 19.08 -11.27 -33.86
CA SER A 773 19.56 -12.57 -33.42
C SER A 773 20.28 -12.41 -32.08
N ILE A 774 20.02 -13.35 -31.17
CA ILE A 774 20.81 -13.60 -29.96
C ILE A 774 21.14 -15.08 -30.01
N TYR A 775 22.36 -15.39 -30.45
CA TYR A 775 22.83 -16.74 -30.66
C TYR A 775 23.74 -17.16 -29.51
N ASP A 776 23.36 -18.19 -28.77
CA ASP A 776 24.25 -18.89 -27.85
C ASP A 776 25.13 -19.85 -28.65
N ARG A 777 26.43 -19.57 -28.64
CA ARG A 777 27.45 -20.31 -29.41
C ARG A 777 27.90 -21.59 -28.72
N LEU A 778 27.73 -21.68 -27.41
CA LEU A 778 28.10 -22.85 -26.60
C LEU A 778 26.98 -23.89 -26.62
N ALA A 779 25.73 -23.43 -26.58
CA ALA A 779 24.55 -24.30 -26.70
C ALA A 779 24.06 -24.50 -28.15
N ASP A 780 24.69 -23.83 -29.13
CA ASP A 780 24.31 -23.84 -30.55
C ASP A 780 22.82 -23.48 -30.77
N ARG A 781 22.38 -22.39 -30.13
CA ARG A 781 20.94 -22.07 -29.99
C ARG A 781 20.63 -20.61 -30.33
N GLU A 782 19.70 -20.41 -31.26
CA GLU A 782 19.13 -19.09 -31.55
C GLU A 782 17.94 -18.80 -30.62
N LEU A 783 17.93 -17.62 -30.01
CA LEU A 783 16.88 -17.23 -29.08
C LEU A 783 15.80 -16.34 -29.71
N ILE A 784 16.09 -15.60 -30.78
CA ILE A 784 15.10 -14.72 -31.42
C ILE A 784 14.29 -15.49 -32.47
N GLU A 785 12.97 -15.30 -32.45
CA GLU A 785 12.04 -15.92 -33.39
C GLU A 785 12.30 -15.45 -34.83
N GLY A 786 12.23 -16.38 -35.79
CA GLY A 786 12.59 -16.10 -37.18
C GLY A 786 11.71 -15.02 -37.81
N GLY A 787 12.31 -13.99 -38.40
CA GLY A 787 11.59 -12.90 -39.05
C GLY A 787 11.02 -11.84 -38.10
N ARG A 788 11.26 -11.96 -36.79
CA ARG A 788 10.91 -10.96 -35.77
C ARG A 788 12.17 -10.31 -35.20
N THR A 789 12.00 -9.22 -34.46
CA THR A 789 13.12 -8.49 -33.85
C THR A 789 12.79 -8.04 -32.44
N ALA A 790 13.80 -7.99 -31.57
CA ALA A 790 13.67 -7.43 -30.23
C ALA A 790 14.09 -5.95 -30.20
N GLY A 791 13.42 -5.15 -29.37
CA GLY A 791 13.68 -3.72 -29.24
C GLY A 791 12.53 -2.96 -28.60
N LEU A 792 12.61 -1.64 -28.67
CA LEU A 792 11.55 -0.77 -28.16
C LEU A 792 10.29 -0.87 -29.00
N ALA A 793 9.15 -0.82 -28.32
CA ALA A 793 7.82 -0.70 -28.89
C ALA A 793 7.00 0.30 -28.06
N ILE A 794 6.05 0.97 -28.71
CA ILE A 794 5.15 1.94 -28.07
C ILE A 794 3.72 1.64 -28.49
N SER A 795 2.80 1.73 -27.55
CA SER A 795 1.36 1.57 -27.82
C SER A 795 0.58 2.80 -27.37
N GLU A 796 -0.57 3.03 -27.97
CA GLU A 796 -1.58 3.93 -27.42
C GLU A 796 -2.13 3.35 -26.11
N ASP A 797 -2.42 4.21 -25.14
CA ASP A 797 -2.94 3.80 -23.82
C ASP A 797 -4.01 4.79 -23.35
N TYR A 798 -5.26 4.43 -23.62
CA TYR A 798 -6.45 5.22 -23.29
C TYR A 798 -7.39 4.36 -22.45
N PRO A 799 -7.08 4.10 -21.17
CA PRO A 799 -8.00 3.38 -20.30
C PRO A 799 -9.30 4.19 -20.11
N PRO A 800 -10.47 3.54 -19.94
CA PRO A 800 -11.75 4.26 -19.84
C PRO A 800 -11.87 5.14 -18.59
N GLN A 801 -11.17 4.77 -17.52
CA GLN A 801 -11.15 5.44 -16.22
C GLN A 801 -9.79 5.21 -15.55
N PHE A 802 -9.44 6.09 -14.60
CA PHE A 802 -8.26 5.97 -13.74
C PHE A 802 -6.95 5.83 -14.53
N ASP A 803 -6.60 6.85 -15.33
CA ASP A 803 -5.48 6.78 -16.28
C ASP A 803 -4.19 6.23 -15.66
N ASN A 804 -3.65 6.87 -14.63
CA ASN A 804 -2.39 6.40 -14.01
C ASN A 804 -2.53 5.05 -13.28
N TRP A 805 -3.75 4.57 -12.99
CA TRP A 805 -3.95 3.25 -12.40
C TRP A 805 -3.97 2.16 -13.44
N GLU A 806 -4.60 2.39 -14.58
CA GLU A 806 -5.02 1.32 -15.48
C GLU A 806 -4.21 1.30 -16.78
N THR A 807 -4.12 0.10 -17.34
CA THR A 807 -3.83 -0.13 -18.75
C THR A 807 -4.73 -1.27 -19.22
N GLU A 808 -5.19 -1.22 -20.46
CA GLU A 808 -6.17 -2.19 -20.96
C GLU A 808 -5.59 -3.08 -22.05
N LEU A 809 -6.18 -4.28 -22.21
CA LEU A 809 -5.69 -5.31 -23.13
C LEU A 809 -5.55 -4.80 -24.57
N TYR A 810 -6.49 -3.97 -25.02
CA TYR A 810 -6.51 -3.42 -26.38
C TYR A 810 -5.36 -2.44 -26.66
N SER A 811 -4.63 -1.96 -25.64
CA SER A 811 -3.40 -1.19 -25.86
C SER A 811 -2.39 -2.02 -26.67
N LEU A 812 -2.32 -3.33 -26.43
CA LEU A 812 -1.42 -4.24 -27.13
C LEU A 812 -1.71 -4.35 -28.65
N ASP A 813 -2.94 -4.05 -29.08
CA ASP A 813 -3.33 -4.07 -30.50
C ASP A 813 -2.79 -2.86 -31.29
N THR A 814 -2.27 -1.85 -30.59
CA THR A 814 -1.72 -0.61 -31.17
C THR A 814 -0.19 -0.54 -31.06
N GLU A 815 0.46 -1.66 -30.74
CA GLU A 815 1.92 -1.72 -30.54
C GLU A 815 2.69 -1.45 -31.85
N GLU A 816 3.48 -0.38 -31.87
CA GLU A 816 4.36 0.02 -32.97
C GLU A 816 5.84 -0.12 -32.59
N GLU A 817 6.65 -0.67 -33.50
CA GLU A 817 8.09 -0.78 -33.30
C GLU A 817 8.80 0.57 -33.47
N ILE A 818 9.61 0.97 -32.47
CA ILE A 818 10.44 2.16 -32.59
C ILE A 818 11.68 1.85 -33.42
N THR A 819 11.91 2.67 -34.45
CA THR A 819 13.10 2.59 -35.32
C THR A 819 14.20 3.50 -34.79
N PHE A 820 15.42 2.99 -34.70
CA PHE A 820 16.58 3.78 -34.30
C PHE A 820 17.21 4.47 -35.50
N THR A 821 17.47 5.77 -35.33
CA THR A 821 18.01 6.64 -36.39
C THR A 821 19.53 6.60 -36.47
N ASN A 822 20.20 6.29 -35.35
CA ASN A 822 21.66 6.22 -35.29
C ASN A 822 22.07 5.01 -34.44
N VAL A 823 22.96 4.19 -34.99
CA VAL A 823 23.56 3.06 -34.29
C VAL A 823 25.05 3.10 -34.55
N ARG A 824 25.84 3.08 -33.49
CA ARG A 824 27.30 3.17 -33.59
C ARG A 824 27.96 2.33 -32.52
N ILE A 825 29.16 1.85 -32.82
CA ILE A 825 30.02 1.19 -31.85
C ILE A 825 30.55 2.26 -30.89
N ALA A 826 30.27 2.09 -29.59
CA ALA A 826 30.89 2.90 -28.54
C ALA A 826 32.22 2.27 -28.11
N GLU A 827 32.24 0.95 -27.97
CA GLU A 827 33.40 0.21 -27.46
C GLU A 827 33.61 -1.07 -28.26
N THR A 828 34.86 -1.32 -28.67
CA THR A 828 35.20 -2.47 -29.52
C THR A 828 35.68 -3.70 -28.75
N GLY A 829 35.95 -3.61 -27.44
CA GLY A 829 36.62 -4.64 -26.65
C GLY A 829 38.07 -4.30 -26.28
N PRO A 830 38.83 -5.22 -25.62
CA PRO A 830 38.53 -6.65 -25.50
C PRO A 830 37.72 -7.08 -24.25
N TRP A 831 37.47 -6.18 -23.29
CA TRP A 831 36.77 -6.51 -22.04
C TRP A 831 35.31 -6.09 -22.02
N ARG A 832 34.98 -4.98 -22.69
CA ARG A 832 33.61 -4.52 -22.92
C ARG A 832 33.43 -4.13 -24.37
N ALA A 833 32.39 -4.66 -24.99
CA ALA A 833 31.93 -4.27 -26.31
C ALA A 833 30.55 -3.64 -26.17
N SER A 834 30.31 -2.50 -26.83
CA SER A 834 29.03 -1.81 -26.70
C SER A 834 28.58 -1.08 -27.96
N LEU A 835 27.28 -1.01 -28.14
CA LEU A 835 26.60 -0.24 -29.19
C LEU A 835 25.76 0.86 -28.54
N VAL A 836 25.82 2.07 -29.10
CA VAL A 836 24.88 3.15 -28.76
C VAL A 836 23.81 3.20 -29.82
N LEU A 837 22.56 3.15 -29.38
CA LEU A 837 21.36 3.22 -30.19
C LEU A 837 20.59 4.49 -29.81
N GLU A 838 20.35 5.36 -30.77
CA GLU A 838 19.62 6.62 -30.56
C GLU A 838 18.37 6.64 -31.45
N ALA A 839 17.22 6.92 -30.84
CA ALA A 839 15.96 7.13 -31.55
C ALA A 839 15.27 8.40 -31.08
N LYS A 840 14.49 8.99 -31.99
CA LYS A 840 13.55 10.07 -31.71
C LYS A 840 12.19 9.62 -32.20
N PHE A 841 11.18 9.71 -31.34
CA PHE A 841 9.81 9.39 -31.66
C PHE A 841 8.92 10.45 -31.04
N SER A 842 8.01 11.02 -31.83
CA SER A 842 7.15 12.13 -31.41
C SER A 842 7.94 13.28 -30.73
N LYS A 843 7.74 13.53 -29.43
CA LYS A 843 8.40 14.58 -28.64
C LYS A 843 9.59 14.07 -27.84
N SER A 844 9.74 12.75 -27.75
CA SER A 844 10.71 12.09 -26.87
C SER A 844 11.97 11.65 -27.60
N THR A 845 13.05 11.49 -26.85
CA THR A 845 14.30 10.91 -27.35
C THR A 845 14.76 9.80 -26.43
N VAL A 846 15.40 8.79 -27.02
CA VAL A 846 15.96 7.66 -26.29
C VAL A 846 17.38 7.37 -26.75
N GLN A 847 18.24 7.08 -25.78
CA GLN A 847 19.55 6.50 -25.99
C GLN A 847 19.64 5.21 -25.19
N ILE A 848 19.96 4.10 -25.86
CA ILE A 848 20.22 2.80 -25.25
C ILE A 848 21.65 2.39 -25.56
N ASN A 849 22.42 2.06 -24.54
CA ASN A 849 23.71 1.39 -24.71
C ASN A 849 23.51 -0.12 -24.50
N ILE A 850 23.69 -0.91 -25.55
CA ILE A 850 23.75 -2.36 -25.44
C ILE A 850 25.18 -2.73 -25.08
N VAL A 851 25.37 -3.31 -23.91
CA VAL A 851 26.69 -3.61 -23.32
C VAL A 851 26.85 -5.12 -23.16
N LEU A 852 27.98 -5.63 -23.68
CA LEU A 852 28.40 -7.01 -23.53
C LEU A 852 29.79 -7.05 -22.90
N ASP A 853 29.84 -7.61 -21.69
CA ASP A 853 31.06 -7.77 -20.92
C ASP A 853 31.69 -9.15 -21.13
N ALA A 854 33.02 -9.21 -21.04
CA ALA A 854 33.84 -10.42 -21.15
C ALA A 854 33.71 -11.39 -19.96
N VAL A 855 33.03 -10.96 -18.90
CA VAL A 855 32.83 -11.76 -17.69
C VAL A 855 31.46 -12.45 -17.70
N PRO A 856 31.35 -13.68 -17.19
CA PRO A 856 30.06 -14.32 -17.02
C PRO A 856 29.21 -13.55 -16.00
N ALA A 857 27.89 -13.70 -16.08
CA ALA A 857 26.92 -13.06 -15.19
C ALA A 857 27.12 -13.44 -13.71
N THR A 858 27.70 -14.61 -13.45
CA THR A 858 28.04 -15.07 -12.10
C THR A 858 29.27 -15.98 -12.14
N PRO A 859 30.17 -15.91 -11.14
CA PRO A 859 31.26 -16.86 -10.98
C PRO A 859 30.81 -18.22 -10.41
N LEU A 860 29.53 -18.35 -10.01
CA LEU A 860 28.95 -19.62 -9.53
C LEU A 860 28.82 -20.67 -10.64
N LEU A 861 28.80 -20.24 -11.90
CA LEU A 861 28.76 -21.11 -13.07
C LEU A 861 30.11 -21.04 -13.80
N LYS A 862 30.57 -22.18 -14.32
CA LYS A 862 31.86 -22.31 -15.01
C LYS A 862 31.71 -23.10 -16.30
N GLY A 863 32.66 -22.92 -17.22
CA GLY A 863 32.70 -23.64 -18.49
C GLY A 863 31.46 -23.39 -19.35
N ASP A 864 30.92 -24.45 -19.94
CA ASP A 864 29.85 -24.40 -20.93
C ASP A 864 28.47 -24.01 -20.37
N ASP A 865 28.31 -23.86 -19.05
CA ASP A 865 27.08 -23.37 -18.41
C ASP A 865 27.14 -21.86 -18.11
N ALA A 866 28.30 -21.22 -18.22
CA ALA A 866 28.47 -19.80 -17.89
C ALA A 866 28.13 -18.90 -19.10
N ARG A 867 27.27 -17.89 -18.90
CA ARG A 867 26.90 -16.90 -19.92
C ARG A 867 27.08 -15.47 -19.41
N PRO A 868 27.50 -14.50 -20.25
CA PRO A 868 27.54 -13.10 -19.88
C PRO A 868 26.14 -12.48 -19.90
N LEU A 869 25.98 -11.33 -19.23
CA LEU A 869 24.79 -10.50 -19.35
C LEU A 869 24.83 -9.68 -20.63
N LEU A 870 23.69 -9.55 -21.30
CA LEU A 870 23.46 -8.51 -22.29
C LEU A 870 22.72 -7.35 -21.60
N ARG A 871 23.46 -6.31 -21.21
CA ARG A 871 22.93 -5.19 -20.41
C ARG A 871 22.48 -4.05 -21.33
N PHE A 872 21.41 -3.37 -20.93
CA PHE A 872 20.81 -2.23 -21.62
C PHE A 872 20.81 -1.02 -20.67
N ASP A 873 21.77 -0.12 -20.85
CA ASP A 873 21.79 1.12 -20.09
C ASP A 873 20.97 2.17 -20.85
N THR A 874 19.85 2.58 -20.27
CA THR A 874 18.79 3.32 -20.98
C THR A 874 18.63 4.72 -20.41
N GLN A 875 18.60 5.71 -21.30
CA GLN A 875 18.27 7.10 -21.00
C GLN A 875 17.12 7.54 -21.91
N ILE A 876 16.04 8.07 -21.34
CA ILE A 876 14.87 8.53 -22.08
C ILE A 876 14.52 9.93 -21.60
N ASP A 877 14.45 10.88 -22.53
CA ASP A 877 13.85 12.19 -22.30
C ASP A 877 12.39 12.11 -22.77
N TRP A 878 11.48 11.90 -21.82
CA TRP A 878 10.10 11.46 -22.04
C TRP A 878 9.11 12.63 -21.94
N TRP A 879 8.35 12.87 -23.03
CA TRP A 879 7.40 13.99 -23.15
C TRP A 879 6.13 13.59 -23.92
N GLU A 880 5.81 12.29 -23.93
CA GLU A 880 4.59 11.79 -24.55
C GLU A 880 3.37 11.90 -23.64
N LYS A 881 2.18 11.63 -24.18
CA LYS A 881 0.91 11.53 -23.45
C LYS A 881 0.07 10.38 -24.00
N HIS A 882 -0.61 9.67 -23.12
CA HIS A 882 -1.50 8.54 -23.37
C HIS A 882 -0.87 7.44 -24.23
N CYS A 883 0.36 7.08 -23.89
CA CYS A 883 1.07 5.99 -24.53
C CYS A 883 1.88 5.19 -23.51
N PHE A 884 2.31 4.02 -23.94
CA PHE A 884 2.97 3.05 -23.10
C PHE A 884 4.19 2.48 -23.83
N LEU A 885 5.39 2.79 -23.32
CA LEU A 885 6.66 2.32 -23.84
C LEU A 885 7.05 0.97 -23.22
N ARG A 886 7.42 0.01 -24.08
CA ARG A 886 7.87 -1.33 -23.68
C ARG A 886 9.14 -1.76 -24.42
N PHE A 887 9.83 -2.74 -23.86
CA PHE A 887 10.89 -3.48 -24.55
C PHE A 887 10.43 -4.91 -24.82
N SER A 888 10.32 -5.29 -26.10
CA SER A 888 9.73 -6.56 -26.53
C SER A 888 10.79 -7.52 -27.05
N ILE A 889 10.74 -8.79 -26.63
CA ILE A 889 11.66 -9.87 -27.00
C ILE A 889 10.86 -11.08 -27.52
N PRO A 890 10.72 -11.24 -28.84
CA PRO A 890 10.06 -12.42 -29.42
C PRO A 890 11.02 -13.61 -29.41
N THR A 891 10.94 -14.43 -28.36
CA THR A 891 11.83 -15.59 -28.21
C THR A 891 11.33 -16.82 -28.97
N ARG A 892 12.24 -17.76 -29.24
CA ARG A 892 11.92 -19.12 -29.70
C ARG A 892 11.52 -20.08 -28.57
N LEU A 893 11.67 -19.66 -27.32
CA LEU A 893 11.38 -20.49 -26.14
C LEU A 893 9.88 -20.73 -26.01
N ARG A 894 9.51 -21.94 -25.59
CA ARG A 894 8.11 -22.34 -25.42
C ARG A 894 7.91 -22.99 -24.04
N SER A 895 7.15 -22.31 -23.19
CA SER A 895 6.63 -22.85 -21.93
C SER A 895 5.19 -22.38 -21.76
N ASP A 896 4.38 -23.15 -21.03
CA ASP A 896 3.01 -22.77 -20.64
C ASP A 896 2.97 -21.75 -19.50
N SER A 897 4.10 -21.53 -18.84
CA SER A 897 4.26 -20.64 -17.70
C SER A 897 5.62 -19.93 -17.69
N ALA A 898 5.63 -18.72 -17.15
CA ALA A 898 6.82 -17.92 -16.89
C ALA A 898 6.98 -17.71 -15.37
N SER A 899 8.22 -17.64 -14.91
CA SER A 899 8.57 -17.49 -13.50
C SER A 899 8.93 -16.03 -13.19
N TYR A 900 8.29 -15.44 -12.19
CA TYR A 900 8.50 -14.05 -11.79
C TYR A 900 8.97 -14.01 -10.34
N GLU A 901 10.01 -13.23 -10.06
CA GLU A 901 10.40 -13.01 -8.66
C GLU A 901 9.29 -12.24 -7.93
N THR A 902 8.97 -12.70 -6.73
CA THR A 902 8.07 -12.03 -5.77
C THR A 902 8.79 -11.94 -4.43
N GLN A 903 8.15 -11.36 -3.42
CA GLN A 903 8.69 -11.30 -2.06
C GLN A 903 9.12 -12.72 -1.63
N PHE A 904 10.38 -12.90 -1.25
CA PHE A 904 10.92 -14.17 -0.73
C PHE A 904 10.57 -15.43 -1.54
N GLY A 905 10.47 -15.34 -2.87
CA GLY A 905 10.12 -16.50 -3.69
C GLY A 905 9.84 -16.20 -5.16
N ILE A 906 9.18 -17.14 -5.82
CA ILE A 906 8.87 -17.08 -7.25
C ILE A 906 7.40 -17.47 -7.46
N THR A 907 6.67 -16.64 -8.21
CA THR A 907 5.33 -16.95 -8.68
C THR A 907 5.39 -17.36 -10.15
N LYS A 908 4.75 -18.47 -10.51
CA LYS A 908 4.59 -18.89 -11.90
C LYS A 908 3.26 -18.38 -12.44
N ARG A 909 3.29 -17.70 -13.59
CA ARG A 909 2.09 -17.20 -14.28
C ARG A 909 1.97 -17.78 -15.68
N PRO A 910 0.74 -18.01 -16.17
CA PRO A 910 0.51 -18.59 -17.49
C PRO A 910 1.04 -17.67 -18.59
N THR A 911 1.72 -18.24 -19.56
CA THR A 911 2.04 -17.57 -20.84
C THR A 911 0.91 -17.76 -21.86
N THR A 912 -0.05 -18.62 -21.54
CA THR A 912 -1.24 -18.90 -22.32
C THR A 912 -2.37 -17.94 -21.92
N ARG A 913 -3.45 -17.91 -22.71
CA ARG A 913 -4.63 -17.06 -22.51
C ARG A 913 -5.90 -17.91 -22.67
N ASN A 914 -5.85 -19.16 -22.23
CA ASN A 914 -6.88 -20.17 -22.49
C ASN A 914 -8.18 -19.92 -21.72
N THR A 915 -8.08 -19.33 -20.53
CA THR A 915 -9.23 -18.95 -19.71
C THR A 915 -9.24 -17.45 -19.47
N SER A 916 -10.39 -16.91 -19.07
CA SER A 916 -10.52 -15.50 -18.69
C SER A 916 -9.58 -15.11 -17.53
N TRP A 917 -9.24 -16.05 -16.63
CA TRP A 917 -8.30 -15.85 -15.51
C TRP A 917 -6.84 -15.75 -15.95
N GLU A 918 -6.49 -16.41 -17.05
CA GLU A 918 -5.18 -16.30 -17.68
C GLU A 918 -5.11 -15.05 -18.56
N ALA A 919 -6.18 -14.78 -19.33
CA ALA A 919 -6.31 -13.59 -20.16
C ALA A 919 -6.22 -12.29 -19.36
N ALA A 920 -6.74 -12.27 -18.13
CA ALA A 920 -6.65 -11.13 -17.23
C ALA A 920 -5.21 -10.80 -16.80
N LYS A 921 -4.25 -11.74 -16.91
CA LYS A 921 -2.83 -11.59 -16.54
C LYS A 921 -1.95 -11.17 -17.72
N PHE A 922 -2.43 -10.23 -18.54
CA PHE A 922 -1.68 -9.71 -19.67
C PHE A 922 -0.57 -8.73 -19.26
N GLU A 923 -0.68 -8.12 -18.08
CA GLU A 923 0.33 -7.27 -17.43
C GLU A 923 0.42 -7.69 -15.96
N VAL A 924 1.62 -8.03 -15.48
CA VAL A 924 1.82 -8.63 -14.16
C VAL A 924 3.01 -8.01 -13.44
N CYS A 925 2.96 -7.98 -12.10
CA CYS A 925 4.06 -7.48 -11.28
C CYS A 925 5.16 -8.53 -11.12
N GLY A 926 6.41 -8.19 -11.40
CA GLY A 926 7.61 -8.95 -11.03
C GLY A 926 8.61 -8.06 -10.30
N HIS A 927 9.48 -8.63 -9.48
CA HIS A 927 10.54 -7.88 -8.80
C HIS A 927 11.75 -7.68 -9.71
N ARG A 928 12.85 -8.40 -9.49
CA ARG A 928 14.10 -8.17 -10.21
C ARG A 928 14.14 -8.90 -11.54
N PHE A 929 13.30 -9.91 -11.75
CA PHE A 929 13.29 -10.67 -13.00
C PHE A 929 11.95 -11.29 -13.38
N ALA A 930 11.80 -11.53 -14.69
CA ALA A 930 10.88 -12.50 -15.28
C ALA A 930 11.68 -13.50 -16.13
N ASP A 931 11.36 -14.78 -16.02
CA ASP A 931 12.09 -15.87 -16.65
C ASP A 931 11.14 -16.75 -17.48
N LEU A 932 11.54 -17.01 -18.73
CA LEU A 932 10.92 -17.99 -19.60
C LEU A 932 11.93 -19.09 -19.85
N SER A 933 11.64 -20.30 -19.36
CA SER A 933 12.55 -21.44 -19.47
C SER A 933 11.83 -22.68 -20.00
N GLU A 934 12.53 -23.41 -20.86
CA GLU A 934 12.28 -24.82 -21.13
C GLU A 934 13.06 -25.67 -20.10
N GLU A 935 13.02 -27.00 -20.23
CA GLU A 935 13.73 -27.90 -19.31
C GLU A 935 15.26 -27.69 -19.34
N ASP A 936 15.82 -27.49 -20.54
CA ASP A 936 17.28 -27.48 -20.76
C ASP A 936 17.87 -26.09 -20.96
N TYR A 937 17.04 -25.04 -21.11
CA TYR A 937 17.50 -23.70 -21.44
C TYR A 937 16.45 -22.61 -21.12
N GLY A 938 16.90 -21.40 -20.79
CA GLY A 938 16.01 -20.28 -20.53
C GLY A 938 16.60 -18.91 -20.87
N LEU A 939 15.72 -17.92 -20.81
CA LEU A 939 16.06 -16.50 -20.93
C LEU A 939 15.37 -15.73 -19.80
N SER A 940 16.18 -15.07 -18.98
CA SER A 940 15.69 -14.17 -17.94
C SER A 940 15.83 -12.71 -18.38
N LEU A 941 14.77 -11.94 -18.17
CA LEU A 941 14.73 -10.49 -18.29
C LEU A 941 14.86 -9.89 -16.89
N LEU A 942 16.00 -9.28 -16.61
CA LEU A 942 16.37 -8.67 -15.33
C LEU A 942 16.12 -7.16 -15.38
N THR A 943 15.73 -6.55 -14.27
CA THR A 943 15.61 -5.09 -14.13
C THR A 943 16.12 -4.62 -12.77
N GLU A 944 16.52 -3.35 -12.72
CA GLU A 944 16.91 -2.69 -11.47
C GLU A 944 15.76 -1.97 -10.76
N SER A 945 14.63 -1.72 -11.46
CA SER A 945 13.59 -0.80 -10.93
C SER A 945 12.21 -0.88 -11.59
N LYS A 946 12.04 -1.69 -12.65
CA LYS A 946 10.75 -1.84 -13.33
C LYS A 946 9.99 -3.01 -12.71
N TYR A 947 8.67 -2.90 -12.63
CA TYR A 947 7.83 -3.93 -12.00
C TYR A 947 6.82 -4.54 -12.97
N GLY A 948 6.45 -3.86 -14.05
CA GLY A 948 5.52 -4.36 -15.05
C GLY A 948 6.19 -5.30 -16.06
N TYR A 949 5.67 -6.51 -16.18
CA TYR A 949 6.09 -7.51 -17.16
C TYR A 949 4.89 -8.11 -17.88
N SER A 950 5.15 -8.64 -19.08
CA SER A 950 4.19 -9.46 -19.81
C SER A 950 4.93 -10.61 -20.51
N VAL A 951 4.43 -11.84 -20.39
CA VAL A 951 4.91 -12.97 -21.20
C VAL A 951 3.71 -13.67 -21.82
N GLU A 952 3.70 -13.75 -23.15
CA GLU A 952 2.64 -14.39 -23.93
C GLU A 952 3.24 -15.32 -24.97
N GLY A 953 3.02 -16.64 -24.81
CA GLY A 953 3.78 -17.66 -25.54
C GLY A 953 5.28 -17.47 -25.36
N GLY A 954 6.00 -17.21 -26.46
CA GLY A 954 7.43 -16.91 -26.47
C GLY A 954 7.77 -15.41 -26.42
N LEU A 955 6.78 -14.51 -26.39
CA LEU A 955 7.00 -13.07 -26.42
C LEU A 955 7.09 -12.52 -24.99
N MET A 956 8.28 -12.08 -24.60
CA MET A 956 8.52 -11.40 -23.33
C MET A 956 8.50 -9.88 -23.54
N ARG A 957 7.93 -9.13 -22.60
CA ARG A 957 7.93 -7.67 -22.59
C ARG A 957 8.28 -7.12 -21.20
N LEU A 958 9.06 -6.05 -21.19
CA LEU A 958 9.28 -5.20 -20.01
C LEU A 958 8.54 -3.88 -20.21
N SER A 959 7.69 -3.51 -19.27
CA SER A 959 7.03 -2.21 -19.23
C SER A 959 8.00 -1.15 -18.72
N LEU A 960 8.26 -0.11 -19.53
CA LEU A 960 9.31 0.88 -19.24
C LEU A 960 8.76 2.18 -18.68
N LEU A 961 7.86 2.84 -19.41
CA LEU A 961 7.25 4.12 -19.05
C LEU A 961 5.80 4.17 -19.54
N LYS A 962 4.95 4.80 -18.74
CA LYS A 962 3.57 5.15 -19.09
C LYS A 962 3.47 6.68 -19.09
N ALA A 963 2.51 7.22 -19.83
CA ALA A 963 2.27 8.67 -19.92
C ALA A 963 0.80 9.02 -19.65
N GLY A 964 0.26 8.60 -18.52
CA GLY A 964 -1.07 9.04 -18.11
C GLY A 964 -1.10 10.52 -17.75
N THR A 965 -2.29 11.11 -17.69
CA THR A 965 -2.45 12.53 -17.33
C THR A 965 -3.40 12.74 -16.16
N TYR A 966 -3.80 11.68 -15.46
CA TYR A 966 -4.69 11.79 -14.31
C TYR A 966 -4.35 10.74 -13.25
N PRO A 967 -3.99 11.17 -12.03
CA PRO A 967 -4.28 12.48 -11.42
C PRO A 967 -3.09 13.47 -11.42
N ASP A 968 -2.01 13.16 -12.13
CA ASP A 968 -0.88 14.06 -12.38
C ASP A 968 -0.82 14.36 -13.89
N ALA A 969 -0.97 15.62 -14.29
CA ALA A 969 -0.99 16.02 -15.71
C ALA A 969 0.37 15.85 -16.41
N HIS A 970 1.43 15.66 -15.62
CA HIS A 970 2.83 15.60 -16.01
C HIS A 970 3.49 14.29 -15.54
N GLU A 971 2.71 13.22 -15.44
CA GLU A 971 3.18 11.89 -15.04
C GLU A 971 4.42 11.49 -15.86
N ASP A 972 5.50 11.15 -15.15
CA ASP A 972 6.78 10.72 -15.73
C ASP A 972 7.38 11.67 -16.80
N GLU A 973 6.90 12.91 -16.97
CA GLU A 973 7.53 13.87 -17.89
C GLU A 973 8.96 14.19 -17.42
N GLY A 974 9.91 14.13 -18.36
CA GLY A 974 11.31 14.46 -18.15
C GLY A 974 12.27 13.28 -18.29
N LEU A 975 13.42 13.38 -17.60
CA LEU A 975 14.56 12.49 -17.82
C LEU A 975 14.50 11.24 -16.94
N HIS A 976 14.48 10.08 -17.60
CA HIS A 976 14.58 8.75 -16.99
C HIS A 976 15.91 8.09 -17.31
N ARG A 977 16.49 7.42 -16.32
CA ARG A 977 17.73 6.64 -16.44
C ARG A 977 17.55 5.34 -15.69
N PHE A 978 17.71 4.21 -16.36
CA PHE A 978 17.64 2.90 -15.70
C PHE A 978 18.37 1.83 -16.53
N ALA A 979 18.64 0.69 -15.91
CA ALA A 979 19.22 -0.47 -16.58
C ALA A 979 18.31 -1.70 -16.47
N PHE A 980 18.35 -2.53 -17.51
CA PHE A 980 17.79 -3.88 -17.52
C PHE A 980 18.76 -4.79 -18.29
N ALA A 981 18.58 -6.10 -18.20
CA ALA A 981 19.47 -7.06 -18.86
C ALA A 981 18.74 -8.30 -19.34
N LEU A 982 19.27 -8.91 -20.40
CA LEU A 982 18.91 -10.25 -20.82
C LEU A 982 19.98 -11.22 -20.37
N TYR A 983 19.56 -12.33 -19.76
CA TYR A 983 20.42 -13.38 -19.27
C TYR A 983 20.02 -14.73 -19.87
N PRO A 984 20.69 -15.16 -20.95
CA PRO A 984 20.59 -16.54 -21.42
C PRO A 984 21.21 -17.49 -20.40
N HIS A 985 20.55 -18.60 -20.09
CA HIS A 985 21.06 -19.56 -19.11
C HIS A 985 20.69 -21.00 -19.44
N VAL A 986 21.45 -21.94 -18.89
CA VAL A 986 21.25 -23.38 -19.10
C VAL A 986 20.32 -23.94 -18.02
N GLY A 987 19.30 -24.67 -18.46
CA GLY A 987 18.21 -25.18 -17.63
C GLY A 987 17.18 -24.11 -17.25
N GLY A 988 16.44 -24.36 -16.17
CA GLY A 988 15.55 -23.37 -15.55
C GLY A 988 16.26 -22.49 -14.50
N VAL A 989 15.47 -21.60 -13.88
CA VAL A 989 15.88 -20.59 -12.87
C VAL A 989 16.97 -21.08 -11.88
N GLY A 990 16.79 -22.27 -11.30
CA GLY A 990 17.69 -22.80 -10.27
C GLY A 990 19.06 -23.27 -10.79
N ARG A 991 19.09 -23.86 -11.99
CA ARG A 991 20.34 -24.29 -12.65
C ARG A 991 21.09 -23.07 -13.20
N GLY A 992 20.35 -22.13 -13.80
CA GLY A 992 20.89 -20.86 -14.28
C GLY A 992 21.31 -19.87 -13.19
N LYS A 993 21.06 -20.15 -11.90
CA LYS A 993 21.37 -19.21 -10.79
C LYS A 993 20.77 -17.82 -10.97
N VAL A 994 19.59 -17.75 -11.58
CA VAL A 994 18.91 -16.50 -11.95
C VAL A 994 18.66 -15.61 -10.73
N VAL A 995 18.25 -16.18 -9.59
CA VAL A 995 18.05 -15.44 -8.34
C VAL A 995 19.33 -14.74 -7.89
N GLN A 996 20.47 -15.45 -7.90
CA GLN A 996 21.76 -14.86 -7.50
C GLN A 996 22.23 -13.79 -8.49
N VAL A 997 22.07 -14.03 -9.79
CA VAL A 997 22.41 -13.06 -10.85
C VAL A 997 21.55 -11.80 -10.71
N ALA A 998 20.24 -11.93 -10.51
CA ALA A 998 19.32 -10.81 -10.34
C ALA A 998 19.62 -9.97 -9.09
N ARG A 999 19.99 -10.63 -7.98
CA ARG A 999 20.44 -9.95 -6.74
C ARG A 999 21.74 -9.19 -6.97
N ALA A 1000 22.74 -9.80 -7.60
CA ALA A 1000 24.00 -9.13 -7.92
C ALA A 1000 23.78 -7.90 -8.83
N PHE A 1001 22.90 -8.03 -9.83
CA PHE A 1001 22.52 -6.93 -10.73
C PHE A 1001 21.88 -5.74 -9.99
N ASN A 1002 21.09 -6.00 -8.94
CA ASN A 1002 20.40 -4.96 -8.16
C ASN A 1002 21.26 -4.38 -7.02
N VAL A 1003 22.20 -5.16 -6.46
CA VAL A 1003 23.09 -4.73 -5.36
C VAL A 1003 24.46 -4.40 -5.92
N ARG A 1004 24.53 -3.25 -6.59
CA ARG A 1004 25.77 -2.70 -7.19
C ARG A 1004 26.88 -2.50 -6.16
N TYR A 1005 28.14 -2.45 -6.60
CA TYR A 1005 29.29 -2.20 -5.72
C TYR A 1005 29.40 -0.76 -5.20
N ASP A 1006 28.57 0.15 -5.70
CA ASP A 1006 28.56 1.57 -5.33
C ASP A 1006 27.54 1.90 -4.24
N MET A 1007 27.67 3.15 -3.77
CA MET A 1007 26.72 3.79 -2.86
C MET A 1007 25.60 4.47 -3.64
N ASP A 1008 24.76 3.66 -4.29
CA ASP A 1008 23.59 4.16 -4.99
C ASP A 1008 22.34 4.15 -4.09
N TYR A 1009 22.03 5.33 -3.57
CA TYR A 1009 20.80 5.61 -2.82
C TYR A 1009 19.77 6.39 -3.65
N GLY A 1010 20.01 6.65 -4.94
CA GLY A 1010 19.18 7.58 -5.74
C GLY A 1010 19.22 7.37 -7.24
N ARG A 1011 19.22 8.43 -8.08
CA ARG A 1011 19.27 8.33 -9.56
C ARG A 1011 20.70 8.42 -10.13
N GLN A 1012 21.72 8.11 -9.33
CA GLN A 1012 23.10 8.20 -9.80
C GLN A 1012 23.40 7.08 -10.80
N TYR A 1013 24.01 7.47 -11.93
CA TYR A 1013 24.19 6.59 -13.09
C TYR A 1013 25.59 5.96 -13.15
N GLN A 1014 26.58 6.61 -12.55
CA GLN A 1014 27.97 6.17 -12.59
C GLN A 1014 28.48 5.91 -11.18
N VAL A 1015 29.36 4.92 -11.05
CA VAL A 1015 30.09 4.68 -9.82
C VAL A 1015 30.99 5.89 -9.61
N ASP A 1016 30.61 6.76 -8.68
CA ASP A 1016 31.52 7.78 -8.18
C ASP A 1016 32.66 7.03 -7.49
N ILE A 1017 33.88 7.18 -8.00
CA ILE A 1017 35.04 6.49 -7.46
C ILE A 1017 35.31 6.85 -5.99
N SER A 1018 34.77 7.97 -5.50
CA SER A 1018 34.79 8.32 -4.07
C SER A 1018 33.99 7.35 -3.20
N THR A 1019 33.11 6.55 -3.82
CA THR A 1019 32.34 5.47 -3.17
C THR A 1019 33.06 4.13 -3.17
N LEU A 1020 34.15 4.01 -3.94
CA LEU A 1020 35.09 2.89 -3.81
C LEU A 1020 36.13 3.22 -2.73
N GLU A 1021 36.44 2.23 -1.90
CA GLU A 1021 37.33 2.40 -0.76
C GLU A 1021 38.79 2.48 -1.22
N ARG A 1022 39.53 3.46 -0.67
CA ARG A 1022 40.98 3.63 -0.92
C ARG A 1022 41.79 2.96 0.19
N SER A 1023 42.61 1.98 -0.16
CA SER A 1023 43.62 1.43 0.77
C SER A 1023 45.02 2.00 0.48
N SER A 1024 45.75 2.42 1.52
CA SER A 1024 47.11 2.98 1.43
C SER A 1024 48.24 1.97 1.66
N THR A 1025 47.93 0.70 1.95
CA THR A 1025 48.94 -0.32 2.25
C THR A 1025 48.61 -1.69 1.66
N ALA A 1026 49.65 -2.42 1.23
CA ALA A 1026 49.61 -3.84 0.88
C ALA A 1026 49.28 -4.77 2.07
N THR A 1027 49.03 -4.19 3.24
CA THR A 1027 48.51 -4.82 4.45
C THR A 1027 47.24 -4.08 4.85
N VAL A 1028 46.08 -4.58 4.41
CA VAL A 1028 44.77 -4.17 4.91
C VAL A 1028 44.59 -4.87 6.26
N SER A 1029 44.54 -4.12 7.37
CA SER A 1029 44.24 -4.68 8.71
C SER A 1029 42.75 -4.63 9.07
N ALA A 1030 41.90 -4.09 8.21
CA ALA A 1030 40.45 -4.05 8.42
C ALA A 1030 39.83 -5.30 7.79
N ASP A 1031 39.55 -6.30 8.62
CA ASP A 1031 38.78 -7.47 8.20
C ASP A 1031 37.32 -7.04 7.94
N LEU A 1032 36.95 -6.85 6.67
CA LEU A 1032 35.57 -6.52 6.26
C LEU A 1032 34.69 -7.76 6.05
N GLN A 1033 35.18 -8.94 6.46
CA GLN A 1033 34.45 -10.17 6.25
C GLN A 1033 33.28 -10.29 7.24
N MET A 1034 32.07 -10.57 6.76
CA MET A 1034 30.97 -10.91 7.67
C MET A 1034 31.28 -12.27 8.32
N PRO A 1035 31.32 -12.36 9.67
CA PRO A 1035 31.61 -13.63 10.34
C PRO A 1035 30.42 -14.60 10.35
N ILE A 1036 29.36 -14.32 9.58
CA ILE A 1036 28.16 -15.15 9.42
C ILE A 1036 28.02 -15.46 7.93
N SER A 1037 27.98 -16.73 7.56
CA SER A 1037 27.92 -17.15 6.14
C SER A 1037 27.32 -18.56 5.97
N ILE A 1038 26.88 -18.90 4.76
CA ILE A 1038 26.48 -20.28 4.41
C ILE A 1038 27.72 -21.10 3.99
N VAL A 1039 27.89 -22.30 4.56
CA VAL A 1039 29.05 -23.18 4.28
C VAL A 1039 28.85 -24.06 3.03
N ASP A 1040 27.66 -24.61 2.84
CA ASP A 1040 27.35 -25.46 1.69
C ASP A 1040 26.45 -24.71 0.69
N THR A 1041 27.06 -24.32 -0.42
CA THR A 1041 26.40 -23.63 -1.55
C THR A 1041 25.97 -24.59 -2.66
N THR A 1042 26.27 -25.89 -2.55
CA THR A 1042 26.20 -26.83 -3.69
C THR A 1042 24.78 -27.14 -4.18
N ARG A 1043 23.74 -26.70 -3.46
CA ARG A 1043 22.32 -26.86 -3.84
C ARG A 1043 21.53 -25.54 -3.86
N ALA A 1044 22.22 -24.40 -3.91
CA ALA A 1044 21.71 -23.06 -3.56
C ALA A 1044 20.37 -22.66 -4.22
N GLY A 1045 19.28 -22.85 -3.46
CA GLY A 1045 18.06 -22.04 -3.49
C GLY A 1045 17.90 -21.17 -2.23
N VAL A 1046 18.77 -21.28 -1.23
CA VAL A 1046 18.68 -20.48 0.01
C VAL A 1046 19.41 -19.15 -0.15
N VAL A 1047 18.78 -18.09 0.34
CA VAL A 1047 19.28 -16.72 0.32
C VAL A 1047 19.34 -16.17 1.74
N ILE A 1048 20.50 -15.67 2.18
CA ILE A 1048 20.55 -14.70 3.29
C ILE A 1048 20.09 -13.36 2.73
N ASP A 1049 18.96 -12.87 3.22
CA ASP A 1049 18.43 -11.57 2.85
C ASP A 1049 18.92 -10.49 3.82
N THR A 1050 18.66 -10.64 5.12
CA THR A 1050 18.94 -9.57 6.08
C THR A 1050 19.88 -10.03 7.17
N ILE A 1051 20.90 -9.21 7.46
CA ILE A 1051 21.71 -9.29 8.68
C ILE A 1051 21.63 -7.93 9.35
N LYS A 1052 21.07 -7.89 10.56
CA LYS A 1052 20.91 -6.65 11.34
C LYS A 1052 21.08 -6.89 12.83
N ARG A 1053 21.12 -5.82 13.62
CA ARG A 1053 21.00 -5.90 15.09
C ARG A 1053 19.56 -6.19 15.52
N ALA A 1054 19.38 -6.93 16.62
CA ALA A 1054 18.06 -7.26 17.15
C ALA A 1054 17.35 -6.03 17.73
N GLU A 1055 16.05 -5.95 17.54
CA GLU A 1055 15.22 -4.84 18.02
C GLU A 1055 15.14 -4.77 19.55
N GLU A 1056 15.28 -5.91 20.24
CA GLU A 1056 15.18 -6.00 21.70
C GLU A 1056 16.41 -5.45 22.45
N ASP A 1057 17.53 -5.28 21.75
CA ASP A 1057 18.77 -4.72 22.30
C ASP A 1057 18.69 -3.20 22.48
N PHE A 1058 17.69 -2.54 21.89
CA PHE A 1058 17.56 -1.09 21.86
C PHE A 1058 16.31 -0.61 22.58
N GLU A 1059 16.40 0.62 23.10
CA GLU A 1059 15.21 1.32 23.58
C GLU A 1059 14.31 1.67 22.39
N TYR A 1060 13.01 1.47 22.55
CA TYR A 1060 12.03 1.82 21.52
C TYR A 1060 10.76 2.36 22.15
N TYR A 1061 10.39 3.59 21.76
CA TYR A 1061 9.25 4.33 22.33
C TYR A 1061 9.18 4.30 23.87
N GLY A 1062 10.34 4.48 24.54
CA GLY A 1062 10.45 4.49 26.00
C GLY A 1062 10.48 3.11 26.66
N GLN A 1063 10.36 2.01 25.90
CA GLN A 1063 10.57 0.65 26.39
C GLN A 1063 12.06 0.34 26.38
N LYS A 1064 12.66 0.19 27.56
CA LYS A 1064 14.07 -0.16 27.72
C LYS A 1064 14.33 -1.62 27.34
N PRO A 1065 15.53 -1.94 26.82
CA PRO A 1065 15.94 -3.32 26.61
C PRO A 1065 15.89 -4.10 27.92
N LYS A 1066 15.51 -5.38 27.86
CA LYS A 1066 15.47 -6.26 29.05
C LYS A 1066 16.86 -6.44 29.66
N ASP A 1067 17.86 -6.52 28.81
CA ASP A 1067 19.27 -6.59 29.17
C ASP A 1067 20.03 -5.50 28.38
N PRO A 1068 20.44 -4.39 29.03
CA PRO A 1068 21.18 -3.31 28.38
C PRO A 1068 22.53 -3.72 27.79
N GLU A 1069 23.09 -4.85 28.25
CA GLU A 1069 24.37 -5.40 27.77
C GLU A 1069 24.16 -6.48 26.69
N SER A 1070 22.91 -6.74 26.29
CA SER A 1070 22.62 -7.74 25.26
C SER A 1070 23.23 -7.34 23.91
N PHE A 1071 23.84 -8.34 23.26
CA PHE A 1071 24.39 -8.19 21.93
C PHE A 1071 23.86 -9.29 21.01
N SER A 1072 22.75 -9.01 20.35
CA SER A 1072 22.04 -9.95 19.48
C SER A 1072 22.03 -9.50 18.01
N ILE A 1073 22.17 -10.48 17.12
CA ILE A 1073 22.15 -10.32 15.67
C ILE A 1073 20.97 -11.13 15.12
N ILE A 1074 20.22 -10.52 14.22
CA ILE A 1074 19.13 -11.15 13.48
C ILE A 1074 19.63 -11.46 12.08
N VAL A 1075 19.40 -12.70 11.66
CA VAL A 1075 19.69 -13.16 10.32
C VAL A 1075 18.42 -13.76 9.73
N ARG A 1076 17.97 -13.20 8.62
CA ARG A 1076 16.79 -13.66 7.90
C ARG A 1076 17.21 -14.28 6.58
N LEU A 1077 16.73 -15.51 6.36
CA LEU A 1077 16.94 -16.26 5.15
C LEU A 1077 15.62 -16.77 4.58
N TYR A 1078 15.63 -17.10 3.30
CA TYR A 1078 14.50 -17.75 2.65
C TYR A 1078 14.98 -18.76 1.61
N GLU A 1079 14.15 -19.76 1.34
CA GLU A 1079 14.31 -20.64 0.19
C GLU A 1079 13.61 -20.01 -1.03
N SER A 1080 14.27 -19.92 -2.17
CA SER A 1080 13.86 -19.09 -3.30
C SER A 1080 13.33 -19.86 -4.51
N LEU A 1081 13.48 -21.19 -4.55
CA LEU A 1081 13.20 -22.00 -5.74
C LEU A 1081 12.01 -22.96 -5.56
N GLY A 1082 11.46 -23.09 -4.35
CA GLY A 1082 10.39 -24.01 -4.04
C GLY A 1082 10.86 -25.44 -3.75
N ALA A 1083 12.02 -25.60 -3.09
CA ALA A 1083 12.61 -26.89 -2.76
C ALA A 1083 12.93 -27.01 -1.27
N HIS A 1084 12.99 -28.24 -0.73
CA HIS A 1084 13.52 -28.45 0.62
C HIS A 1084 15.04 -28.21 0.63
N ALA A 1085 15.53 -27.49 1.65
CA ALA A 1085 16.95 -27.17 1.79
C ALA A 1085 17.45 -27.41 3.22
N LYS A 1086 18.75 -27.70 3.37
CA LYS A 1086 19.40 -27.86 4.68
C LYS A 1086 20.69 -27.04 4.78
N PRO A 1087 20.61 -25.69 4.79
CA PRO A 1087 21.81 -24.87 4.83
C PRO A 1087 22.48 -24.97 6.20
N THR A 1088 23.81 -24.97 6.21
CA THR A 1088 24.61 -24.82 7.43
C THR A 1088 25.17 -23.41 7.49
N ILE A 1089 24.80 -22.66 8.53
CA ILE A 1089 25.34 -21.34 8.81
C ILE A 1089 26.59 -21.48 9.67
N LYS A 1090 27.72 -20.91 9.22
CA LYS A 1090 28.93 -20.75 10.02
C LYS A 1090 28.94 -19.38 10.68
N ILE A 1091 29.21 -19.35 11.97
CA ILE A 1091 29.33 -18.16 12.82
C ILE A 1091 30.73 -18.17 13.44
N GLY A 1092 31.62 -17.33 12.92
CA GLY A 1092 32.98 -17.14 13.42
C GLY A 1092 33.08 -16.15 14.58
N LEU A 1093 32.10 -16.17 15.49
CA LEU A 1093 32.04 -15.34 16.69
C LEU A 1093 31.76 -16.25 17.89
N PRO A 1094 32.19 -15.89 19.10
CA PRO A 1094 31.76 -16.57 20.31
C PRO A 1094 30.23 -16.45 20.45
N VAL A 1095 29.52 -17.57 20.36
CA VAL A 1095 28.05 -17.59 20.44
C VAL A 1095 27.63 -18.06 21.83
N LYS A 1096 26.86 -17.24 22.53
CA LYS A 1096 26.22 -17.61 23.80
C LYS A 1096 24.99 -18.48 23.59
N SER A 1097 24.15 -18.12 22.61
CA SER A 1097 22.96 -18.90 22.26
C SER A 1097 22.45 -18.56 20.86
N THR A 1098 21.75 -19.52 20.25
CA THR A 1098 21.00 -19.35 19.01
C THR A 1098 19.52 -19.65 19.25
N ALA A 1099 18.64 -18.94 18.55
CA ALA A 1099 17.19 -19.15 18.66
C ALA A 1099 16.50 -18.93 17.31
N ILE A 1100 15.44 -19.69 17.03
CA ILE A 1100 14.54 -19.39 15.91
C ILE A 1100 13.56 -18.31 16.37
N THR A 1101 13.32 -17.33 15.50
CA THR A 1101 12.36 -16.26 15.77
C THR A 1101 11.32 -16.15 14.67
N ASN A 1102 10.19 -15.53 14.99
CA ASN A 1102 9.22 -15.08 14.00
C ASN A 1102 9.72 -13.78 13.30
N LEU A 1103 8.88 -13.20 12.45
CA LEU A 1103 9.23 -11.99 11.69
C LEU A 1103 9.45 -10.76 12.58
N LEU A 1104 8.83 -10.76 13.76
CA LEU A 1104 8.92 -9.70 14.78
C LEU A 1104 10.05 -9.92 15.79
N GLU A 1105 10.87 -10.96 15.57
CA GLU A 1105 12.02 -11.33 16.40
C GLU A 1105 11.67 -11.93 17.76
N ASP A 1106 10.40 -12.33 17.97
CA ASP A 1106 10.03 -13.10 19.14
C ASP A 1106 10.56 -14.54 19.02
N VAL A 1107 11.15 -15.04 20.11
CA VAL A 1107 11.71 -16.40 20.18
C VAL A 1107 10.61 -17.45 20.17
N ASP A 1108 10.75 -18.44 19.29
CA ASP A 1108 9.97 -19.68 19.29
C ASP A 1108 10.76 -20.74 20.07
N GLU A 1109 10.37 -20.98 21.33
CA GLU A 1109 11.09 -21.87 22.25
C GLU A 1109 11.14 -23.32 21.76
N ASP A 1110 10.06 -23.80 21.13
CA ASP A 1110 9.99 -25.19 20.67
C ASP A 1110 10.90 -25.39 19.46
N LYS A 1111 10.83 -24.50 18.45
CA LYS A 1111 11.75 -24.56 17.29
C LYS A 1111 13.20 -24.30 17.68
N SER A 1112 13.45 -23.52 18.73
CA SER A 1112 14.81 -23.25 19.22
C SER A 1112 15.44 -24.46 19.91
N ARG A 1113 14.65 -25.34 20.54
CA ARG A 1113 15.16 -26.61 21.07
C ARG A 1113 15.64 -27.54 19.96
N ASP A 1114 14.89 -27.63 18.87
CA ASP A 1114 15.28 -28.42 17.71
C ASP A 1114 16.55 -27.87 17.05
N LEU A 1115 16.68 -26.53 16.99
CA LEU A 1115 17.90 -25.86 16.51
C LEU A 1115 19.14 -26.24 17.31
N GLY A 1116 19.01 -26.37 18.64
CA GLY A 1116 20.11 -26.77 19.52
C GLY A 1116 20.69 -28.13 19.19
N LEU A 1117 19.90 -29.05 18.64
CA LEU A 1117 20.37 -30.37 18.19
C LEU A 1117 21.23 -30.30 16.93
N GLY A 1118 21.03 -29.27 16.09
CA GLY A 1118 21.79 -28.99 14.88
C GLY A 1118 22.91 -27.97 15.05
N THR A 1119 23.18 -27.55 16.30
CA THR A 1119 24.21 -26.54 16.62
C THR A 1119 25.42 -27.20 17.27
N TYR A 1120 26.62 -26.95 16.74
CA TYR A 1120 27.87 -27.40 17.35
C TYR A 1120 28.96 -26.34 17.18
N SER A 1121 29.93 -26.32 18.09
CA SER A 1121 31.10 -25.46 17.99
C SER A 1121 32.35 -26.31 17.76
N ASP A 1122 33.27 -25.84 16.92
CA ASP A 1122 34.57 -26.49 16.70
C ASP A 1122 35.62 -26.02 17.72
N GLU A 1123 36.85 -26.57 17.62
CA GLU A 1123 37.97 -26.24 18.51
C GLU A 1123 38.46 -24.78 18.38
N GLU A 1124 38.02 -24.06 17.34
CA GLU A 1124 38.35 -22.65 17.08
C GLU A 1124 37.23 -21.69 17.57
N ASP A 1125 36.33 -22.17 18.44
CA ASP A 1125 35.13 -21.46 18.91
C ASP A 1125 34.19 -20.98 17.78
N THR A 1126 34.29 -21.58 16.59
CA THR A 1126 33.34 -21.31 15.50
C THR A 1126 32.08 -22.15 15.72
N THR A 1127 30.93 -21.50 15.69
CA THR A 1127 29.63 -22.18 15.82
C THR A 1127 29.03 -22.45 14.44
N TYR A 1128 28.55 -23.68 14.22
CA TYR A 1128 27.82 -24.10 13.03
C TYR A 1128 26.38 -24.40 13.41
N VAL A 1129 25.44 -23.88 12.63
CA VAL A 1129 24.00 -24.05 12.83
C VAL A 1129 23.41 -24.66 11.57
N GLN A 1130 23.03 -25.94 11.65
CA GLN A 1130 22.30 -26.58 10.57
C GLN A 1130 20.81 -26.22 10.67
N LEU A 1131 20.27 -25.66 9.60
CA LEU A 1131 18.85 -25.34 9.47
C LEU A 1131 18.20 -26.33 8.50
N GLU A 1132 16.88 -26.48 8.61
CA GLU A 1132 16.06 -27.15 7.60
C GLU A 1132 15.03 -26.13 7.10
N LEU A 1133 14.85 -26.00 5.79
CA LEU A 1133 13.87 -25.11 5.18
C LEU A 1133 12.93 -25.91 4.28
N ASN A 1134 11.63 -25.65 4.42
CA ASN A 1134 10.62 -26.05 3.46
C ASN A 1134 10.69 -25.18 2.19
N PRO A 1135 10.09 -25.64 1.07
CA PRO A 1135 9.89 -24.82 -0.12
C PRO A 1135 9.38 -23.43 0.24
N PHE A 1136 10.05 -22.39 -0.27
CA PHE A 1136 9.67 -20.99 -0.02
C PHE A 1136 9.59 -20.55 1.46
N GLU A 1137 10.18 -21.30 2.40
CA GLU A 1137 10.12 -20.93 3.82
C GLU A 1137 10.96 -19.70 4.12
N ILE A 1138 10.37 -18.68 4.74
CA ILE A 1138 11.10 -17.58 5.38
C ILE A 1138 11.48 -18.02 6.80
N LYS A 1139 12.77 -17.95 7.13
CA LYS A 1139 13.30 -18.31 8.44
C LYS A 1139 14.13 -17.17 9.01
N THR A 1140 13.80 -16.75 10.22
CA THR A 1140 14.60 -15.78 10.98
C THR A 1140 15.25 -16.50 12.15
N PHE A 1141 16.56 -16.28 12.34
CA PHE A 1141 17.28 -16.77 13.50
C PHE A 1141 18.02 -15.63 14.20
N LYS A 1142 18.09 -15.73 15.52
CA LYS A 1142 18.77 -14.80 16.41
C LYS A 1142 20.04 -15.44 16.96
N ILE A 1143 21.14 -14.71 16.89
CA ILE A 1143 22.44 -15.06 17.49
C ILE A 1143 22.67 -14.10 18.65
N THR A 1144 22.86 -14.60 19.87
CA THR A 1144 23.28 -13.78 21.01
C THR A 1144 24.75 -14.08 21.29
N LEU A 1145 25.57 -13.02 21.33
CA LEU A 1145 27.01 -13.10 21.62
C LEU A 1145 27.30 -13.00 23.12
#